data_AF-A1SMV9-F1
#
_entry.id   AF-A1SMV9-F1
#
_cell.length_a   1.000
_cell.length_b   1.000
_cell.length_c   1.000
_cell.angle_alpha   90.00
_cell.angle_beta   90.00
_cell.angle_gamma   90.00
#
_symmetry.space_group_name_H-M   'P 1'
#
loop_
_entity.id
_entity.type
_entity.pdbx_description
1 polymer ?
#
loop_
_entity_poly.entity_id
_entity_poly.type
_entity_poly.pdbx_seq_one_letter_code
_entity_poly.pdbx_strand_id
1 'polypeptide(L)'
;MRPLTLLGAVVATLLALLVPVSPATAATTYTWTGAESNAWGNKKNWNPEGVPQNGDSVQLGPGPRPTITDVPDVQLAMLTVNGSTDGLVSMSGPGQVITGSLQWNGGDINVDLMVSAPPLDPTPSFIMMGQTPMHFGNGDSNLADHQTLTINSTLSLMTGLAATDDAWLTFMFDSSMRIASTGKLLVDPAARVLGSRCCSGSTSTVIVDGTLEVFSAIGATGYTARFDELGFDLAGDLVVPKGNTLEITGGPIRVGGHAVNGTVGDASIKGGGIVDINETDGDAWDEAHPLLPDGTMKFIEDGEKLTLADDTALRLGPYSEVSGVGSIEGKGSVTLAGTTVRGRLTIADGVPATTEAGTQTTVAVWDRDLPGQTGWLTPAGGLKVAPTSSVRVLGGGGRLIVPKDATLEVPAGATIDAGGCCSDTGRVTLQKGSTMKIGAGEGDPAMLTWIELGGQGTVEHAGSSTWDLAGTTFTSGARITGEGTITGDLPAGPADIRPSGILTVDGDLTTNQAGVYRPLMATLRSEPKAAGRLVVTGTAALSGRLQPIGDTTYAVGRRIVVLEAGSITGGYQCAVAGGMLLDPAATNIGLRAIEARVSDCLKPAPASVLSAAFSGSRRIDLGLPDSAQSVLLDVTVSGATRGTTLKLSAGRGTVSLQVPRRRTVTRWLEVPVAAHTRLTVQLAKRARVKINQVGYAF
;
A
#
# COMPACT_ATOMS: atom_id res chain seq x y z
N MET A 1 -57.40 17.21 -1.74
CA MET A 1 -58.60 18.08 -1.85
C MET A 1 -58.18 19.50 -1.50
N ARG A 2 -58.67 20.44 -2.31
CA ARG A 2 -58.52 21.93 -2.39
C ARG A 2 -58.58 22.71 -1.03
N PRO A 3 -58.34 24.06 -0.96
CA PRO A 3 -58.09 25.07 -2.04
C PRO A 3 -57.06 26.23 -1.74
N LEU A 4 -56.79 27.05 -2.78
CA LEU A 4 -56.66 28.54 -2.93
C LEU A 4 -56.04 29.38 -1.76
N THR A 5 -55.30 30.50 -1.91
CA THR A 5 -55.18 31.58 -2.93
C THR A 5 -54.09 32.56 -2.43
N LEU A 6 -53.28 33.17 -3.30
CA LEU A 6 -53.18 34.63 -3.37
C LEU A 6 -52.53 35.08 -4.68
N LEU A 7 -53.38 35.59 -5.58
CA LEU A 7 -53.03 36.45 -6.69
C LEU A 7 -52.68 37.83 -6.11
N GLY A 8 -51.56 38.43 -6.52
CA GLY A 8 -51.20 39.80 -6.19
C GLY A 8 -50.33 40.39 -7.29
N ALA A 9 -50.98 40.95 -8.31
CA ALA A 9 -50.35 41.71 -9.38
C ALA A 9 -49.92 43.09 -8.88
N VAL A 10 -48.65 43.46 -9.08
CA VAL A 10 -48.24 44.87 -9.20
C VAL A 10 -47.31 44.99 -10.41
N VAL A 11 -47.90 45.53 -11.47
CA VAL A 11 -47.25 46.11 -12.65
C VAL A 11 -46.73 47.49 -12.25
N ALA A 12 -45.40 47.66 -12.19
CA ALA A 12 -44.63 48.92 -12.22
C ALA A 12 -43.22 48.56 -11.69
N THR A 13 -42.13 48.53 -12.46
CA THR A 13 -41.49 49.71 -13.04
C THR A 13 -40.42 49.20 -14.04
N LEU A 14 -40.77 49.07 -15.31
CA LEU A 14 -39.82 48.83 -16.40
C LEU A 14 -39.20 50.19 -16.79
N LEU A 15 -38.45 50.79 -15.88
CA LEU A 15 -37.64 51.97 -16.19
C LEU A 15 -36.26 51.45 -16.62
N ALA A 16 -36.08 51.48 -17.94
CA ALA A 16 -34.86 51.13 -18.64
C ALA A 16 -33.62 51.72 -17.94
N LEU A 17 -32.83 50.84 -17.32
CA LEU A 17 -31.39 51.05 -17.18
C LEU A 17 -30.81 51.05 -18.60
N LEU A 18 -30.89 52.21 -19.26
CA LEU A 18 -29.98 52.62 -20.31
C LEU A 18 -28.60 52.76 -19.66
N VAL A 19 -27.96 51.62 -19.38
CA VAL A 19 -26.51 51.60 -19.19
C VAL A 19 -25.96 52.06 -20.54
N PRO A 20 -25.20 53.17 -20.61
CA PRO A 20 -24.56 53.57 -21.85
C PRO A 20 -23.68 52.40 -22.29
N VAL A 21 -24.10 51.71 -23.34
CA VAL A 21 -23.27 50.71 -24.00
C VAL A 21 -22.16 51.53 -24.62
N SER A 22 -21.00 51.56 -23.97
CA SER A 22 -19.80 52.19 -24.53
C SER A 22 -19.64 51.64 -25.95
N PRO A 23 -19.51 52.49 -26.97
CA PRO A 23 -19.36 52.03 -28.34
C PRO A 23 -18.17 51.08 -28.37
N ALA A 24 -18.40 49.84 -28.78
CA ALA A 24 -17.34 48.86 -28.99
C ALA A 24 -16.42 49.43 -30.09
N THR A 25 -15.29 50.01 -29.69
CA THR A 25 -14.23 50.35 -30.61
C THR A 25 -13.74 49.04 -31.21
N ALA A 26 -13.81 48.92 -32.53
CA ALA A 26 -13.27 47.75 -33.22
C ALA A 26 -11.79 47.61 -32.84
N ALA A 27 -11.41 46.43 -32.33
CA ALA A 27 -10.03 46.12 -31.99
C ALA A 27 -9.15 46.37 -33.22
N THR A 28 -8.14 47.24 -33.09
CA THR A 28 -7.19 47.45 -34.18
C THR A 28 -6.13 46.37 -34.10
N THR A 29 -5.82 45.72 -35.21
CA THR A 29 -4.69 44.77 -35.26
C THR A 29 -3.43 45.51 -35.67
N TYR A 30 -2.42 45.48 -34.79
CA TYR A 30 -1.10 46.02 -35.02
C TYR A 30 -0.10 44.91 -35.33
N THR A 31 0.64 45.06 -36.42
CA THR A 31 1.76 44.17 -36.77
C THR A 31 3.07 44.84 -36.40
N TRP A 32 3.94 44.13 -35.68
CA TRP A 32 5.29 44.60 -35.38
C TRP A 32 6.16 44.62 -36.64
N THR A 33 6.77 45.76 -36.94
CA THR A 33 7.71 45.96 -38.04
C THR A 33 9.15 46.15 -37.57
N GLY A 34 9.34 46.63 -36.33
CA GLY A 34 10.65 46.94 -35.77
C GLY A 34 11.45 47.97 -36.59
N ALA A 35 10.78 48.80 -37.40
CA ALA A 35 11.43 49.62 -38.42
C ALA A 35 12.40 50.67 -37.84
N GLU A 36 12.10 51.23 -36.67
CA GLU A 36 12.88 52.33 -36.07
C GLU A 36 13.73 51.86 -34.88
N SER A 37 13.17 51.08 -33.95
CA SER A 37 13.87 50.58 -32.75
C SER A 37 13.33 49.20 -32.29
N ASN A 38 13.80 48.70 -31.15
CA ASN A 38 13.27 47.50 -30.50
C ASN A 38 12.20 47.80 -29.43
N ALA A 39 12.04 49.06 -29.03
CA ALA A 39 11.14 49.43 -27.94
C ALA A 39 9.65 49.34 -28.36
N TRP A 40 8.82 48.63 -27.58
CA TRP A 40 7.38 48.47 -27.79
C TRP A 40 6.66 49.82 -27.95
N GLY A 41 7.01 50.80 -27.12
CA GLY A 41 6.34 52.11 -27.08
C GLY A 41 6.59 53.03 -28.29
N ASN A 42 7.44 52.65 -29.26
CA ASN A 42 7.70 53.48 -30.43
C ASN A 42 6.68 53.19 -31.54
N LYS A 43 5.74 54.13 -31.75
CA LYS A 43 4.66 54.02 -32.74
C LYS A 43 5.10 53.68 -34.18
N LYS A 44 6.33 54.03 -34.57
CA LYS A 44 6.87 53.73 -35.91
C LYS A 44 7.27 52.27 -36.09
N ASN A 45 7.33 51.49 -35.02
CA ASN A 45 7.58 50.04 -35.06
C ASN A 45 6.32 49.22 -35.31
N TRP A 46 5.16 49.85 -35.49
CA TRP A 46 3.88 49.18 -35.67
C TRP A 46 3.22 49.59 -36.99
N ASN A 47 2.44 48.67 -37.56
CA ASN A 47 1.59 48.91 -38.71
C ASN A 47 0.14 48.46 -38.41
N PRO A 48 -0.88 49.34 -38.47
CA PRO A 48 -0.80 50.77 -38.77
C PRO A 48 0.04 51.55 -37.74
N GLU A 49 0.53 52.74 -38.08
CA GLU A 49 1.36 53.54 -37.16
C GLU A 49 0.56 53.92 -35.91
N GLY A 50 0.99 53.43 -34.75
CA GLY A 50 0.35 53.60 -33.46
C GLY A 50 1.02 52.71 -32.42
N VAL A 51 0.68 52.86 -31.15
CA VAL A 51 1.12 51.90 -30.11
C VAL A 51 -0.11 51.11 -29.72
N PRO A 52 -0.07 49.76 -29.69
CA PRO A 52 -1.19 48.94 -29.25
C PRO A 52 -1.70 49.38 -27.87
N GLN A 53 -3.01 49.53 -27.73
CA GLN A 53 -3.69 49.88 -26.48
C GLN A 53 -4.53 48.71 -25.97
N ASN A 54 -5.14 48.88 -24.80
CA ASN A 54 -6.03 47.86 -24.24
C ASN A 54 -7.22 47.58 -25.18
N GLY A 55 -7.45 46.30 -25.49
CA GLY A 55 -8.48 45.83 -26.42
C GLY A 55 -7.98 45.64 -27.85
N ASP A 56 -6.77 46.08 -28.21
CA ASP A 56 -6.20 45.87 -29.53
C ASP A 56 -5.64 44.46 -29.71
N SER A 57 -5.35 44.07 -30.96
CA SER A 57 -4.68 42.82 -31.27
C SER A 57 -3.25 43.08 -31.73
N VAL A 58 -2.33 42.19 -31.38
CA VAL A 58 -0.90 42.29 -31.76
C VAL A 58 -0.49 41.05 -32.53
N GLN A 59 0.19 41.27 -33.66
CA GLN A 59 0.83 40.23 -34.46
C GLN A 59 2.34 40.48 -34.53
N LEU A 60 3.09 39.54 -34.01
CA LEU A 60 4.53 39.47 -34.11
C LEU A 60 4.88 38.38 -35.13
N GLY A 61 5.72 38.73 -36.10
CA GLY A 61 6.13 37.81 -37.16
C GLY A 61 7.64 37.83 -37.35
N PRO A 62 8.18 36.86 -38.11
CA PRO A 62 9.61 36.80 -38.40
C PRO A 62 10.00 38.06 -39.20
N GLY A 63 10.78 38.94 -38.57
CA GLY A 63 11.18 40.23 -39.12
C GLY A 63 12.67 40.52 -38.89
N PRO A 64 13.22 41.57 -39.53
CA PRO A 64 14.66 41.87 -39.48
C PRO A 64 15.15 42.30 -38.09
N ARG A 65 14.24 42.67 -37.17
CA ARG A 65 14.54 42.97 -35.76
C ARG A 65 13.68 42.11 -34.84
N PRO A 66 14.20 40.94 -34.43
CA PRO A 66 13.41 39.97 -33.70
C PRO A 66 13.09 40.35 -32.26
N THR A 67 13.92 41.19 -31.62
CA THR A 67 13.81 41.47 -30.19
C THR A 67 12.98 42.73 -29.92
N ILE A 68 11.93 42.59 -29.11
CA ILE A 68 11.03 43.65 -28.67
C ILE A 68 11.31 43.89 -27.18
N THR A 69 11.64 45.13 -26.81
CA THR A 69 11.97 45.53 -25.44
C THR A 69 10.92 46.47 -24.87
N ASP A 70 10.98 46.69 -23.56
CA ASP A 70 10.14 47.67 -22.85
C ASP A 70 8.64 47.41 -23.03
N VAL A 71 8.24 46.13 -23.10
CA VAL A 71 6.82 45.75 -23.15
C VAL A 71 6.12 46.22 -21.87
N PRO A 72 5.08 47.07 -21.97
CA PRO A 72 4.35 47.60 -20.83
C PRO A 72 3.24 46.66 -20.37
N ASP A 73 2.57 47.01 -19.27
CA ASP A 73 1.29 46.40 -18.92
C ASP A 73 0.26 46.69 -20.02
N VAL A 74 -0.30 45.64 -20.63
CA VAL A 74 -1.27 45.79 -21.71
C VAL A 74 -2.25 44.62 -21.73
N GLN A 75 -3.53 44.94 -21.94
CA GLN A 75 -4.58 43.95 -22.13
C GLN A 75 -5.00 43.86 -23.59
N LEU A 76 -4.54 42.85 -24.31
CA LEU A 76 -4.82 42.63 -25.72
C LEU A 76 -6.08 41.77 -25.93
N ALA A 77 -6.80 42.01 -27.01
CA ALA A 77 -7.83 41.08 -27.49
C ALA A 77 -7.19 39.78 -28.00
N MET A 78 -6.10 39.90 -28.76
CA MET A 78 -5.35 38.76 -29.28
C MET A 78 -3.85 39.07 -29.35
N LEU A 79 -3.02 38.09 -29.02
CA LEU A 79 -1.58 38.09 -29.23
C LEU A 79 -1.22 36.92 -30.15
N THR A 80 -0.62 37.23 -31.29
CA THR A 80 -0.06 36.24 -32.21
C THR A 80 1.46 36.39 -32.24
N VAL A 81 2.19 35.33 -31.94
CA VAL A 81 3.66 35.29 -31.99
C VAL A 81 4.07 34.20 -32.97
N ASN A 82 4.67 34.59 -34.09
CA ASN A 82 5.19 33.67 -35.10
C ASN A 82 6.71 33.82 -35.18
N GLY A 83 7.44 32.83 -34.67
CA GLY A 83 8.88 32.69 -34.91
C GLY A 83 9.17 31.88 -36.17
N SER A 84 10.42 31.90 -36.61
CA SER A 84 10.97 30.92 -37.56
C SER A 84 12.36 30.47 -37.12
N THR A 85 12.85 29.37 -37.69
CA THR A 85 14.22 28.87 -37.43
C THR A 85 15.28 29.90 -37.79
N ASP A 86 14.99 30.77 -38.75
CA ASP A 86 15.91 31.79 -39.28
C ASP A 86 15.72 33.17 -38.60
N GLY A 87 14.73 33.31 -37.71
CA GLY A 87 14.37 34.56 -37.06
C GLY A 87 13.39 34.35 -35.90
N LEU A 88 13.94 34.13 -34.70
CA LEU A 88 13.15 34.00 -33.47
C LEU A 88 12.62 35.37 -33.04
N VAL A 89 11.31 35.59 -33.05
CA VAL A 89 10.73 36.75 -32.36
C VAL A 89 10.98 36.59 -30.87
N SER A 90 11.48 37.62 -30.19
CA SER A 90 11.69 37.65 -28.75
C SER A 90 11.03 38.89 -28.17
N MET A 91 10.28 38.75 -27.08
CA MET A 91 9.60 39.85 -26.38
C MET A 91 10.05 39.90 -24.93
N SER A 92 10.49 41.06 -24.44
CA SER A 92 10.88 41.28 -23.06
C SER A 92 10.47 42.66 -22.53
N GLY A 93 10.22 42.76 -21.24
CA GLY A 93 9.82 44.00 -20.60
C GLY A 93 9.37 43.81 -19.16
N PRO A 94 9.22 44.92 -18.40
CA PRO A 94 8.78 44.87 -17.00
C PRO A 94 7.27 44.67 -16.84
N GLY A 95 6.49 44.76 -17.93
CA GLY A 95 5.04 44.69 -17.87
C GLY A 95 4.46 43.29 -18.01
N GLN A 96 3.16 43.18 -17.69
CA GLN A 96 2.33 42.00 -17.89
C GLN A 96 1.47 42.14 -19.16
N VAL A 97 1.48 41.12 -20.00
CA VAL A 97 0.57 41.00 -21.15
C VAL A 97 -0.61 40.12 -20.77
N ILE A 98 -1.81 40.69 -20.75
CA ILE A 98 -3.05 39.93 -20.60
C ILE A 98 -3.67 39.80 -22.00
N THR A 99 -3.96 38.60 -22.47
CA THR A 99 -4.56 38.41 -23.80
C THR A 99 -5.85 37.61 -23.74
N GLY A 100 -6.84 38.01 -24.55
CA GLY A 100 -8.07 37.26 -24.75
C GLY A 100 -7.85 35.95 -25.53
N SER A 101 -6.99 36.00 -26.55
CA SER A 101 -6.58 34.85 -27.35
C SER A 101 -5.06 34.85 -27.55
N LEU A 102 -4.43 33.69 -27.41
CA LEU A 102 -3.02 33.49 -27.72
C LEU A 102 -2.85 32.57 -28.94
N GLN A 103 -1.99 32.96 -29.89
CA GLN A 103 -1.51 32.10 -30.96
C GLN A 103 0.01 32.13 -30.95
N TRP A 104 0.66 31.08 -30.45
CA TRP A 104 2.12 31.04 -30.36
C TRP A 104 2.68 29.90 -31.19
N ASN A 105 3.50 30.25 -32.19
CA ASN A 105 4.02 29.34 -33.21
C ASN A 105 5.56 29.38 -33.29
N GLY A 106 6.25 29.81 -32.22
CA GLY A 106 7.71 29.97 -32.18
C GLY A 106 8.16 31.29 -31.54
N GLY A 107 9.43 31.36 -31.14
CA GLY A 107 10.03 32.55 -30.53
C GLY A 107 10.01 32.52 -28.99
N ASP A 108 10.47 33.61 -28.39
CA ASP A 108 10.69 33.75 -26.96
C ASP A 108 9.73 34.79 -26.35
N ILE A 109 9.08 34.43 -25.25
CA ILE A 109 8.22 35.33 -24.46
C ILE A 109 8.82 35.45 -23.06
N ASN A 110 9.41 36.62 -22.79
CA ASN A 110 10.14 36.93 -21.56
C ASN A 110 9.43 38.06 -20.80
N VAL A 111 8.11 37.94 -20.69
CA VAL A 111 7.21 38.82 -19.93
C VAL A 111 6.18 37.96 -19.21
N ASP A 112 5.59 38.48 -18.13
CA ASP A 112 4.41 37.84 -17.55
C ASP A 112 3.29 37.80 -18.58
N LEU A 113 2.71 36.62 -18.77
CA LEU A 113 1.69 36.39 -19.78
C LEU A 113 0.47 35.78 -19.12
N MET A 114 -0.70 36.40 -19.30
CA MET A 114 -1.96 35.87 -18.80
C MET A 114 -2.93 35.63 -19.95
N VAL A 115 -3.39 34.39 -20.10
CA VAL A 115 -4.41 34.00 -21.08
C VAL A 115 -5.78 33.99 -20.41
N SER A 116 -6.60 34.98 -20.74
CA SER A 116 -7.90 35.21 -20.13
C SER A 116 -8.93 35.52 -21.21
N ALA A 117 -9.61 34.49 -21.71
CA ALA A 117 -10.70 34.68 -22.67
C ALA A 117 -11.75 35.66 -22.11
N PRO A 118 -12.15 36.69 -22.88
CA PRO A 118 -13.26 37.53 -22.49
C PRO A 118 -14.55 36.68 -22.55
N PRO A 119 -15.55 36.96 -21.68
CA PRO A 119 -16.77 36.15 -21.60
C PRO A 119 -17.60 36.06 -22.89
N LEU A 120 -17.24 36.82 -23.94
CA LEU A 120 -18.04 37.01 -25.14
C LEU A 120 -17.32 36.61 -26.45
N ASP A 121 -16.04 36.24 -26.43
CA ASP A 121 -15.32 35.80 -27.65
C ASP A 121 -14.61 34.46 -27.40
N PRO A 122 -15.12 33.34 -27.97
CA PRO A 122 -14.58 32.01 -27.75
C PRO A 122 -13.39 31.68 -28.68
N THR A 123 -12.69 32.67 -29.25
CA THR A 123 -11.48 32.38 -30.03
C THR A 123 -10.52 31.51 -29.22
N PRO A 124 -10.18 30.30 -29.70
CA PRO A 124 -9.38 29.38 -28.93
C PRO A 124 -7.96 29.91 -28.80
N SER A 125 -7.42 29.88 -27.58
CA SER A 125 -5.99 30.09 -27.39
C SER A 125 -5.25 28.78 -27.67
N PHE A 126 -4.26 28.84 -28.54
CA PHE A 126 -3.43 27.71 -28.88
C PHE A 126 -1.95 28.09 -28.98
N ILE A 127 -1.13 27.14 -28.59
CA ILE A 127 0.28 27.09 -28.91
C ILE A 127 0.39 26.00 -29.97
N MET A 128 0.56 26.38 -31.25
CA MET A 128 0.75 25.37 -32.29
C MET A 128 2.22 25.02 -32.35
N MET A 129 2.50 23.75 -32.14
CA MET A 129 3.86 23.23 -32.19
C MET A 129 4.29 23.13 -33.66
N GLY A 130 5.01 24.16 -34.11
CA GLY A 130 5.73 24.20 -35.38
C GLY A 130 7.13 23.61 -35.25
N GLN A 131 7.92 23.72 -36.33
CA GLN A 131 9.34 23.31 -36.36
C GLN A 131 10.26 24.25 -35.57
N THR A 132 9.72 25.23 -34.86
CA THR A 132 10.50 26.30 -34.22
C THR A 132 10.37 26.19 -32.71
N PRO A 133 11.48 26.16 -31.95
CA PRO A 133 11.44 26.16 -30.49
C PRO A 133 10.67 27.37 -29.95
N MET A 134 9.96 27.16 -28.84
CA MET A 134 9.30 28.20 -28.07
C MET A 134 9.92 28.26 -26.69
N HIS A 135 10.33 29.46 -26.27
CA HIS A 135 10.88 29.67 -24.95
C HIS A 135 10.00 30.62 -24.15
N PHE A 136 9.64 30.23 -22.93
CA PHE A 136 8.98 31.13 -21.98
C PHE A 136 9.94 31.45 -20.85
N GLY A 137 10.03 32.72 -20.46
CA GLY A 137 10.92 33.17 -19.40
C GLY A 137 12.26 33.69 -19.88
N ASN A 138 12.88 34.54 -19.07
CA ASN A 138 14.08 35.25 -19.45
C ASN A 138 15.34 34.40 -19.33
N GLY A 139 16.23 34.49 -20.34
CA GLY A 139 17.55 33.87 -20.33
C GLY A 139 18.58 34.51 -19.39
N ASP A 140 18.32 35.73 -18.94
CA ASP A 140 19.27 36.47 -18.10
C ASP A 140 19.03 36.18 -16.62
N SER A 141 19.83 35.25 -16.08
CA SER A 141 19.88 34.85 -14.66
C SER A 141 20.04 36.00 -13.64
N ASN A 142 20.29 37.23 -14.09
CA ASN A 142 20.50 38.38 -13.21
C ASN A 142 19.22 39.16 -12.88
N LEU A 143 18.09 38.85 -13.51
CA LEU A 143 16.81 39.49 -13.22
C LEU A 143 16.04 38.67 -12.19
N ALA A 144 15.81 39.26 -11.02
CA ALA A 144 15.14 38.66 -9.87
C ALA A 144 13.64 38.36 -10.07
N ASP A 145 13.12 38.56 -11.29
CA ASP A 145 11.70 38.49 -11.58
C ASP A 145 11.39 37.17 -12.29
N HIS A 146 10.75 36.26 -11.57
CA HIS A 146 10.21 35.01 -12.09
C HIS A 146 9.03 35.29 -13.02
N GLN A 147 9.15 35.02 -14.32
CA GLN A 147 8.01 35.17 -15.24
C GLN A 147 7.00 34.04 -15.04
N THR A 148 5.72 34.38 -15.10
CA THR A 148 4.62 33.41 -14.97
C THR A 148 3.68 33.45 -16.17
N LEU A 149 3.47 32.29 -16.81
CA LEU A 149 2.40 32.06 -17.77
C LEU A 149 1.13 31.64 -17.02
N THR A 150 0.21 32.58 -16.81
CA THR A 150 -1.07 32.33 -16.14
C THR A 150 -2.17 31.98 -17.14
N ILE A 151 -2.89 30.88 -16.91
CA ILE A 151 -3.98 30.39 -17.74
C ILE A 151 -5.26 30.48 -16.91
N ASN A 152 -6.08 31.51 -17.17
CA ASN A 152 -7.39 31.72 -16.52
C ASN A 152 -8.57 31.19 -17.35
N SER A 153 -8.30 30.74 -18.57
CA SER A 153 -9.28 30.19 -19.53
C SER A 153 -8.73 28.91 -20.17
N THR A 154 -9.17 28.53 -21.37
CA THR A 154 -8.64 27.35 -22.07
C THR A 154 -7.44 27.71 -22.94
N LEU A 155 -6.31 27.04 -22.73
CA LEU A 155 -5.12 27.08 -23.60
C LEU A 155 -4.84 25.67 -24.12
N SER A 156 -4.59 25.51 -25.42
CA SER A 156 -4.26 24.21 -26.01
C SER A 156 -2.82 24.16 -26.52
N LEU A 157 -2.04 23.18 -26.10
CA LEU A 157 -0.75 22.81 -26.69
C LEU A 157 -1.02 21.77 -27.77
N MET A 158 -1.07 22.19 -29.04
CA MET A 158 -1.43 21.30 -30.15
C MET A 158 -0.20 20.83 -30.90
N THR A 159 -0.02 19.51 -31.06
CA THR A 159 1.09 19.00 -31.89
C THR A 159 0.67 19.10 -33.36
N GLY A 160 1.57 19.61 -34.20
CA GLY A 160 1.44 19.35 -35.63
C GLY A 160 1.61 17.85 -35.90
N LEU A 161 1.21 17.37 -37.09
CA LEU A 161 1.31 15.95 -37.50
C LEU A 161 2.74 15.36 -37.50
N ALA A 162 3.76 16.13 -37.15
CA ALA A 162 5.17 15.76 -37.17
C ALA A 162 5.81 15.97 -35.80
N ALA A 163 5.38 15.20 -34.80
CA ALA A 163 6.04 15.17 -33.50
C ALA A 163 7.48 14.68 -33.66
N THR A 164 8.46 15.54 -33.38
CA THR A 164 9.88 15.19 -33.19
C THR A 164 10.14 14.84 -31.73
N ASP A 165 11.29 14.23 -31.43
CA ASP A 165 11.70 13.96 -30.04
C ASP A 165 12.09 15.23 -29.27
N ASP A 166 12.24 16.39 -29.94
CA ASP A 166 12.67 17.64 -29.32
C ASP A 166 11.57 18.29 -28.47
N ALA A 167 11.97 19.00 -27.41
CA ALA A 167 11.02 19.79 -26.62
C ALA A 167 10.50 20.99 -27.43
N TRP A 168 9.18 21.20 -27.43
CA TRP A 168 8.57 22.29 -28.20
C TRP A 168 8.40 23.57 -27.39
N LEU A 169 8.06 23.42 -26.09
CA LEU A 169 7.97 24.53 -25.16
C LEU A 169 9.00 24.32 -24.05
N THR A 170 9.91 25.27 -23.92
CA THR A 170 10.94 25.26 -22.89
C THR A 170 10.72 26.42 -21.92
N PHE A 171 10.57 26.12 -20.64
CA PHE A 171 10.55 27.09 -19.56
C PHE A 171 11.96 27.43 -19.13
N MET A 172 12.39 28.65 -19.39
CA MET A 172 13.71 29.16 -19.09
C MET A 172 13.78 29.73 -17.67
N PHE A 173 14.85 29.41 -16.95
CA PHE A 173 15.30 30.02 -15.69
C PHE A 173 14.19 30.40 -14.70
N ASP A 174 13.68 29.42 -13.96
CA ASP A 174 12.66 29.58 -12.91
C ASP A 174 11.29 30.11 -13.34
N SER A 175 11.04 30.19 -14.64
CA SER A 175 9.71 30.58 -15.13
C SER A 175 8.67 29.51 -14.81
N SER A 176 7.46 29.96 -14.50
CA SER A 176 6.38 29.08 -14.06
C SER A 176 5.20 29.13 -15.00
N MET A 177 4.47 28.03 -15.08
CA MET A 177 3.13 28.00 -15.66
C MET A 177 2.12 27.86 -14.54
N ARG A 178 1.07 28.66 -14.53
CA ARG A 178 -0.03 28.55 -13.58
C ARG A 178 -1.35 28.34 -14.30
N ILE A 179 -1.97 27.19 -14.10
CA ILE A 179 -3.35 26.91 -14.51
C ILE A 179 -4.24 27.30 -13.34
N ALA A 180 -4.85 28.47 -13.39
CA ALA A 180 -5.74 28.94 -12.33
C ALA A 180 -6.97 28.03 -12.19
N SER A 181 -7.71 28.14 -11.08
CA SER A 181 -8.87 27.27 -10.79
C SER A 181 -9.99 27.29 -11.84
N THR A 182 -10.09 28.36 -12.63
CA THR A 182 -11.03 28.46 -13.78
C THR A 182 -10.37 28.11 -15.12
N GLY A 183 -9.05 27.94 -15.12
CA GLY A 183 -8.23 27.66 -16.28
C GLY A 183 -8.23 26.18 -16.64
N LYS A 184 -7.97 25.92 -17.93
CA LYS A 184 -7.80 24.58 -18.48
C LYS A 184 -6.65 24.57 -19.47
N LEU A 185 -5.63 23.75 -19.22
CA LEU A 185 -4.60 23.44 -20.20
C LEU A 185 -4.95 22.13 -20.89
N LEU A 186 -5.15 22.18 -22.21
CA LEU A 186 -5.25 20.99 -23.05
C LEU A 186 -3.86 20.69 -23.61
N VAL A 187 -3.36 19.48 -23.38
CA VAL A 187 -2.04 19.05 -23.81
C VAL A 187 -2.22 17.94 -24.84
N ASP A 188 -1.76 18.15 -26.05
CA ASP A 188 -1.79 17.08 -27.04
C ASP A 188 -0.98 15.86 -26.54
N PRO A 189 -1.42 14.61 -26.79
CA PRO A 189 -0.78 13.44 -26.22
C PRO A 189 0.64 13.20 -26.72
N ALA A 190 1.09 13.88 -27.78
CA ALA A 190 2.48 13.82 -28.20
C ALA A 190 3.30 14.99 -27.65
N ALA A 191 2.73 15.95 -26.92
CA ALA A 191 3.40 17.17 -26.45
C ALA A 191 4.56 16.88 -25.47
N ARG A 192 5.57 17.76 -25.49
CA ARG A 192 6.82 17.69 -24.72
C ARG A 192 7.16 19.09 -24.26
N VAL A 193 7.07 19.29 -22.96
CA VAL A 193 7.39 20.53 -22.27
C VAL A 193 8.64 20.29 -21.44
N LEU A 194 9.61 21.18 -21.52
CA LEU A 194 10.89 21.06 -20.83
C LEU A 194 11.09 22.23 -19.87
N GLY A 195 11.56 21.97 -18.67
CA GLY A 195 12.14 22.97 -17.78
C GLY A 195 13.63 23.07 -18.05
N SER A 196 14.15 24.24 -18.36
CA SER A 196 15.59 24.44 -18.50
C SER A 196 16.22 24.58 -17.12
N ARG A 197 16.82 23.51 -16.60
CA ARG A 197 17.63 23.55 -15.37
C ARG A 197 19.07 23.92 -15.67
N CYS A 198 19.38 25.21 -15.72
CA CYS A 198 20.77 25.65 -15.70
C CYS A 198 21.13 26.06 -14.27
N CYS A 199 21.92 25.21 -13.61
CA CYS A 199 22.50 25.40 -12.26
C CYS A 199 21.57 25.03 -11.10
N SER A 200 22.16 24.63 -9.96
CA SER A 200 21.47 24.34 -8.70
C SER A 200 20.59 25.53 -8.30
N GLY A 201 19.27 25.34 -8.22
CA GLY A 201 18.32 26.41 -7.98
C GLY A 201 16.87 25.93 -8.04
N SER A 202 15.94 26.88 -7.92
CA SER A 202 14.52 26.62 -8.15
C SER A 202 14.30 26.03 -9.55
N THR A 203 13.16 25.37 -9.72
CA THR A 203 12.86 24.64 -10.93
C THR A 203 11.62 25.25 -11.53
N SER A 204 11.63 25.46 -12.85
CA SER A 204 10.44 25.89 -13.58
C SER A 204 9.27 24.99 -13.18
N THR A 205 8.18 25.58 -12.69
CA THR A 205 7.10 24.83 -12.03
C THR A 205 5.78 24.99 -12.78
N VAL A 206 5.07 23.88 -12.95
CA VAL A 206 3.69 23.84 -13.42
C VAL A 206 2.76 23.78 -12.21
N ILE A 207 2.08 24.88 -11.93
CA ILE A 207 1.09 25.02 -10.87
C ILE A 207 -0.29 24.71 -11.45
N VAL A 208 -0.94 23.66 -10.95
CA VAL A 208 -2.24 23.18 -11.41
C VAL A 208 -3.28 23.43 -10.31
N ASP A 209 -3.91 24.61 -10.33
CA ASP A 209 -5.09 24.91 -9.51
C ASP A 209 -6.40 24.53 -10.24
N GLY A 210 -6.39 24.56 -11.57
CA GLY A 210 -7.53 24.24 -12.45
C GLY A 210 -7.45 22.83 -13.02
N THR A 211 -7.47 22.72 -14.35
CA THR A 211 -7.40 21.42 -15.03
C THR A 211 -6.27 21.36 -16.04
N LEU A 212 -5.40 20.36 -15.94
CA LEU A 212 -4.50 19.93 -17.00
C LEU A 212 -5.07 18.64 -17.60
N GLU A 213 -5.38 18.64 -18.89
CA GLU A 213 -5.94 17.48 -19.58
C GLU A 213 -5.07 17.07 -20.77
N VAL A 214 -4.62 15.81 -20.79
CA VAL A 214 -4.06 15.20 -21.99
C VAL A 214 -5.19 14.97 -22.98
N PHE A 215 -5.27 15.79 -24.01
CA PHE A 215 -6.41 15.85 -24.92
C PHE A 215 -6.00 15.49 -26.35
N SER A 216 -6.58 14.42 -26.89
CA SER A 216 -6.48 14.14 -28.33
C SER A 216 -7.69 14.69 -29.08
N ALA A 217 -7.46 15.67 -29.95
CA ALA A 217 -8.51 16.21 -30.83
C ALA A 217 -9.14 15.15 -31.77
N ILE A 218 -8.40 14.07 -32.07
CA ILE A 218 -8.81 13.00 -32.96
C ILE A 218 -9.13 11.68 -32.23
N GLY A 219 -9.15 11.68 -30.89
CA GLY A 219 -9.38 10.47 -30.09
C GLY A 219 -8.24 9.45 -30.16
N ALA A 220 -7.02 9.89 -30.45
CA ALA A 220 -5.84 9.05 -30.48
C ALA A 220 -5.51 8.49 -29.08
N THR A 221 -5.07 7.22 -29.07
CA THR A 221 -4.65 6.49 -27.87
C THR A 221 -3.26 5.90 -28.10
N GLY A 222 -2.51 5.65 -27.04
CA GLY A 222 -1.16 5.05 -27.08
C GLY A 222 -0.04 6.08 -27.17
N TYR A 223 -0.32 7.32 -26.80
CA TYR A 223 0.62 8.44 -26.84
C TYR A 223 1.00 8.88 -25.43
N THR A 224 2.17 9.53 -25.33
CA THR A 224 2.76 9.99 -24.07
C THR A 224 3.06 11.48 -24.14
N ALA A 225 2.32 12.28 -23.37
CA ALA A 225 2.67 13.67 -23.15
C ALA A 225 3.78 13.72 -22.10
N ARG A 226 4.82 14.52 -22.33
CA ARG A 226 6.03 14.58 -21.49
C ARG A 226 6.22 15.94 -20.88
N PHE A 227 6.51 15.96 -19.58
CA PHE A 227 6.95 17.12 -18.85
C PHE A 227 8.27 16.78 -18.18
N ASP A 228 9.35 17.27 -18.78
CA ASP A 228 10.72 16.94 -18.39
C ASP A 228 11.34 18.10 -17.60
N GLU A 229 12.06 17.80 -16.53
CA GLU A 229 12.81 18.75 -15.69
C GLU A 229 11.96 19.87 -15.05
N LEU A 230 10.63 19.67 -14.99
CA LEU A 230 9.65 20.61 -14.43
C LEU A 230 9.21 20.19 -13.03
N GLY A 231 9.12 21.17 -12.14
CA GLY A 231 8.35 21.02 -10.91
C GLY A 231 6.85 20.97 -11.18
N PHE A 232 6.08 20.35 -10.30
CA PHE A 232 4.62 20.31 -10.35
C PHE A 232 4.01 20.63 -9.00
N ASP A 233 3.07 21.56 -8.96
CA ASP A 233 2.21 21.79 -7.81
C ASP A 233 0.79 21.40 -8.16
N LEU A 234 0.29 20.35 -7.52
CA LEU A 234 -1.00 19.75 -7.82
C LEU A 234 -2.00 20.13 -6.73
N ALA A 235 -2.92 21.03 -7.05
CA ALA A 235 -4.05 21.42 -6.20
C ALA A 235 -5.41 21.29 -6.93
N GLY A 236 -5.40 20.92 -8.21
CA GLY A 236 -6.56 20.73 -9.07
C GLY A 236 -6.56 19.37 -9.77
N ASP A 237 -7.06 19.35 -11.00
CA ASP A 237 -7.32 18.13 -11.78
C ASP A 237 -6.25 17.85 -12.83
N LEU A 238 -5.67 16.65 -12.78
CA LEU A 238 -4.96 16.02 -13.90
C LEU A 238 -5.90 15.03 -14.60
N VAL A 239 -6.18 15.23 -15.88
CA VAL A 239 -7.06 14.37 -16.67
C VAL A 239 -6.24 13.66 -17.74
N VAL A 240 -6.06 12.35 -17.61
CA VAL A 240 -5.40 11.52 -18.61
C VAL A 240 -6.42 10.51 -19.13
N PRO A 241 -6.93 10.68 -20.36
CA PRO A 241 -7.87 9.73 -20.96
C PRO A 241 -7.27 8.34 -21.11
N LYS A 242 -8.13 7.33 -21.02
CA LYS A 242 -7.77 5.92 -21.18
C LYS A 242 -6.94 5.67 -22.44
N GLY A 243 -5.85 4.95 -22.25
CA GLY A 243 -4.91 4.59 -23.30
C GLY A 243 -3.81 5.62 -23.56
N ASN A 244 -3.83 6.78 -22.90
CA ASN A 244 -2.74 7.76 -22.95
C ASN A 244 -1.96 7.78 -21.64
N THR A 245 -0.75 8.34 -21.72
CA THR A 245 0.15 8.54 -20.60
C THR A 245 0.52 10.01 -20.47
N LEU A 246 0.55 10.52 -19.23
CA LEU A 246 1.28 11.74 -18.87
C LEU A 246 2.54 11.32 -18.13
N GLU A 247 3.69 11.52 -18.74
CA GLU A 247 5.01 11.23 -18.16
C GLU A 247 5.58 12.52 -17.57
N ILE A 248 5.95 12.47 -16.29
CA ILE A 248 6.58 13.56 -15.54
C ILE A 248 7.95 13.06 -15.07
N THR A 249 9.00 13.79 -15.44
CA THR A 249 10.39 13.37 -15.20
C THR A 249 11.21 14.53 -14.67
N GLY A 250 12.04 14.26 -13.66
CA GLY A 250 13.16 15.11 -13.29
C GLY A 250 12.79 16.35 -12.47
N GLY A 251 11.60 16.47 -11.90
CA GLY A 251 11.31 17.59 -11.01
C GLY A 251 10.47 17.32 -9.76
N PRO A 252 10.45 18.27 -8.82
CA PRO A 252 9.73 18.15 -7.56
C PRO A 252 8.23 18.08 -7.82
N ILE A 253 7.50 17.24 -7.08
CA ILE A 253 6.04 17.18 -7.19
C ILE A 253 5.44 17.48 -5.82
N ARG A 254 4.58 18.48 -5.72
CA ARG A 254 3.92 18.90 -4.50
C ARG A 254 2.43 18.62 -4.64
N VAL A 255 1.91 17.72 -3.81
CA VAL A 255 0.47 17.49 -3.68
C VAL A 255 -0.07 18.47 -2.64
N GLY A 256 -1.26 19.05 -2.82
CA GLY A 256 -1.95 19.89 -1.83
C GLY A 256 -1.31 21.27 -1.51
N GLY A 257 -0.16 21.59 -2.12
CA GLY A 257 0.73 22.65 -1.64
C GLY A 257 0.37 24.11 -1.86
N HIS A 258 -0.62 24.43 -2.71
CA HIS A 258 -0.86 25.83 -3.04
C HIS A 258 -2.13 26.37 -2.39
N ALA A 259 -1.95 26.90 -1.18
CA ALA A 259 -2.93 27.72 -0.51
C ALA A 259 -3.11 29.06 -1.23
N VAL A 260 -3.79 29.07 -2.37
CA VAL A 260 -4.27 30.31 -2.99
C VAL A 260 -5.37 30.85 -2.08
N ASN A 261 -5.01 31.79 -1.19
CA ASN A 261 -5.86 32.32 -0.12
C ASN A 261 -6.12 31.38 1.08
N GLY A 262 -5.16 30.52 1.45
CA GLY A 262 -5.26 29.75 2.70
C GLY A 262 -6.17 28.53 2.65
N THR A 263 -6.70 28.16 1.47
CA THR A 263 -7.45 26.91 1.30
C THR A 263 -6.62 25.98 0.42
N VAL A 264 -6.20 24.84 0.98
CA VAL A 264 -5.57 23.74 0.24
C VAL A 264 -6.63 23.10 -0.65
N GLY A 265 -6.38 23.08 -1.97
CA GLY A 265 -7.23 22.38 -2.93
C GLY A 265 -6.93 20.88 -2.94
N ASP A 266 -7.97 20.06 -3.08
CA ASP A 266 -7.81 18.61 -3.26
C ASP A 266 -7.22 18.32 -4.65
N ALA A 267 -6.07 17.62 -4.70
CA ALA A 267 -5.48 17.17 -5.96
C ALA A 267 -6.19 15.90 -6.46
N SER A 268 -6.47 15.83 -7.76
CA SER A 268 -7.10 14.65 -8.37
C SER A 268 -6.45 14.25 -9.69
N ILE A 269 -6.40 12.94 -9.95
CA ILE A 269 -6.02 12.35 -11.22
C ILE A 269 -7.18 11.50 -11.73
N LYS A 270 -7.63 11.73 -12.96
CA LYS A 270 -8.83 11.08 -13.55
C LYS A 270 -8.67 10.78 -15.04
N GLY A 271 -9.67 10.10 -15.63
CA GLY A 271 -9.75 9.81 -17.07
C GLY A 271 -9.36 8.40 -17.52
N GLY A 272 -8.77 7.58 -16.64
CA GLY A 272 -8.48 6.16 -16.88
C GLY A 272 -7.20 5.85 -17.65
N GLY A 273 -6.37 6.86 -17.89
CA GLY A 273 -5.01 6.72 -18.43
C GLY A 273 -3.97 6.45 -17.35
N ILE A 274 -2.71 6.74 -17.68
CA ILE A 274 -1.56 6.56 -16.77
C ILE A 274 -0.94 7.92 -16.49
N VAL A 275 -0.72 8.26 -15.22
CA VAL A 275 0.26 9.28 -14.83
C VAL A 275 1.50 8.54 -14.38
N ASP A 276 2.61 8.76 -15.07
CA ASP A 276 3.89 8.10 -14.83
C ASP A 276 4.90 9.12 -14.31
N ILE A 277 5.23 9.01 -13.03
CA ILE A 277 6.26 9.83 -12.39
C ILE A 277 7.54 9.00 -12.41
N ASN A 278 8.35 9.17 -13.46
CA ASN A 278 9.49 8.28 -13.68
C ASN A 278 10.67 8.61 -12.75
N GLU A 279 10.90 9.91 -12.54
CA GLU A 279 11.99 10.47 -11.75
C GLU A 279 11.52 11.75 -11.07
N THR A 280 11.90 11.93 -9.81
CA THR A 280 11.80 13.21 -9.11
C THR A 280 13.22 13.69 -8.80
N ASP A 281 13.56 14.91 -9.20
CA ASP A 281 14.91 15.47 -9.01
C ASP A 281 14.84 16.90 -8.45
N GLY A 282 15.79 17.24 -7.58
CA GLY A 282 15.86 18.48 -6.80
C GLY A 282 16.74 18.32 -5.56
N ASP A 283 17.07 19.44 -4.90
CA ASP A 283 17.92 19.42 -3.71
C ASP A 283 17.32 18.55 -2.59
N ALA A 284 18.20 17.95 -1.79
CA ALA A 284 17.84 17.14 -0.63
C ALA A 284 16.89 17.90 0.30
N TRP A 285 15.94 17.17 0.92
CA TRP A 285 15.01 17.71 1.92
C TRP A 285 15.73 18.67 2.90
N ASP A 286 15.33 19.94 2.90
CA ASP A 286 15.78 20.94 3.88
C ASP A 286 14.70 21.13 4.95
N GLU A 287 15.02 20.73 6.19
CA GLU A 287 14.14 20.87 7.35
C GLU A 287 13.82 22.33 7.69
N ALA A 288 14.73 23.27 7.40
CA ALA A 288 14.47 24.69 7.61
C ALA A 288 13.39 25.22 6.65
N HIS A 289 13.14 24.48 5.57
CA HIS A 289 12.26 24.87 4.49
C HIS A 289 11.42 23.69 4.00
N PRO A 290 10.54 23.13 4.84
CA PRO A 290 9.72 21.98 4.49
C PRO A 290 8.70 22.28 3.39
N LEU A 291 8.59 23.54 2.95
CA LEU A 291 7.74 23.98 1.83
C LEU A 291 8.52 24.21 0.54
N LEU A 292 9.86 24.24 0.60
CA LEU A 292 10.66 24.39 -0.60
C LEU A 292 10.60 23.11 -1.44
N PRO A 293 10.74 23.24 -2.77
CA PRO A 293 10.81 22.09 -3.64
C PRO A 293 12.03 21.25 -3.28
N ASP A 294 11.80 19.97 -3.01
CA ASP A 294 12.85 18.96 -2.90
C ASP A 294 12.68 17.93 -4.01
N GLY A 295 13.69 17.11 -4.29
CA GLY A 295 13.65 16.11 -5.36
C GLY A 295 12.67 14.95 -5.15
N THR A 296 11.52 15.18 -4.50
CA THR A 296 10.53 14.17 -4.15
C THR A 296 9.12 14.55 -4.61
N MET A 297 8.25 13.56 -4.67
CA MET A 297 6.81 13.72 -4.61
C MET A 297 6.39 13.86 -3.15
N LYS A 298 5.93 15.04 -2.78
CA LYS A 298 5.75 15.48 -1.40
C LYS A 298 4.30 15.79 -1.10
N PHE A 299 3.82 15.21 -0.01
CA PHE A 299 2.58 15.62 0.66
C PHE A 299 2.96 16.65 1.72
N ILE A 300 2.59 17.91 1.50
CA ILE A 300 3.10 19.08 2.22
C ILE A 300 2.49 19.18 3.62
N GLU A 301 1.18 19.01 3.72
CA GLU A 301 0.46 19.03 4.99
C GLU A 301 0.00 17.64 5.44
N ASP A 302 -0.01 17.44 6.76
CA ASP A 302 -0.53 16.22 7.38
C ASP A 302 -1.98 15.97 6.95
N GLY A 303 -2.18 14.89 6.19
CA GLY A 303 -3.52 14.45 5.79
C GLY A 303 -3.96 14.89 4.40
N GLU A 304 -3.04 15.44 3.61
CA GLU A 304 -3.26 15.65 2.18
C GLU A 304 -3.58 14.35 1.42
N LYS A 305 -4.31 14.54 0.33
CA LYS A 305 -4.91 13.47 -0.45
C LYS A 305 -4.65 13.69 -1.92
N LEU A 306 -4.18 12.64 -2.59
CA LEU A 306 -4.21 12.53 -4.04
C LEU A 306 -5.32 11.55 -4.41
N THR A 307 -6.39 12.04 -5.03
CA THR A 307 -7.53 11.19 -5.41
C THR A 307 -7.36 10.64 -6.82
N LEU A 308 -7.39 9.32 -6.99
CA LEU A 308 -7.38 8.64 -8.29
C LEU A 308 -8.82 8.21 -8.67
N ALA A 309 -9.34 8.67 -9.81
CA ALA A 309 -10.67 8.32 -10.31
C ALA A 309 -10.63 7.46 -11.58
N ASP A 310 -11.79 6.98 -12.05
CA ASP A 310 -12.00 6.40 -13.38
C ASP A 310 -11.03 5.31 -13.85
N ASP A 311 -10.62 4.39 -12.96
CA ASP A 311 -9.62 3.34 -13.26
C ASP A 311 -8.23 3.90 -13.63
N THR A 312 -7.93 5.14 -13.24
CA THR A 312 -6.64 5.80 -13.56
C THR A 312 -5.50 5.13 -12.79
N ALA A 313 -4.36 4.93 -13.47
CA ALA A 313 -3.17 4.37 -12.85
C ALA A 313 -2.14 5.48 -12.55
N LEU A 314 -1.61 5.45 -11.34
CA LEU A 314 -0.42 6.21 -10.96
C LEU A 314 0.77 5.25 -10.92
N ARG A 315 1.78 5.47 -11.75
CA ARG A 315 3.04 4.73 -11.74
C ARG A 315 4.12 5.61 -11.12
N LEU A 316 4.83 5.07 -10.13
CA LEU A 316 5.96 5.70 -9.44
C LEU A 316 7.24 4.96 -9.81
N GLY A 317 8.02 5.55 -10.71
CA GLY A 317 9.21 4.98 -11.35
C GLY A 317 10.42 4.79 -10.42
N PRO A 318 11.53 4.25 -10.97
CA PRO A 318 12.69 3.81 -10.19
C PRO A 318 13.49 4.94 -9.54
N TYR A 319 13.34 6.16 -10.03
CA TYR A 319 14.00 7.35 -9.50
C TYR A 319 12.99 8.31 -8.84
N SER A 320 11.75 7.86 -8.64
CA SER A 320 10.79 8.63 -7.87
C SER A 320 11.01 8.40 -6.38
N GLU A 321 10.99 9.49 -5.62
CA GLU A 321 10.98 9.44 -4.16
C GLU A 321 9.68 10.05 -3.64
N VAL A 322 9.05 9.44 -2.62
CA VAL A 322 7.83 9.96 -1.99
C VAL A 322 8.12 10.37 -0.55
N SER A 323 7.80 11.61 -0.18
CA SER A 323 8.04 12.17 1.14
C SER A 323 6.77 12.81 1.75
N GLY A 324 6.88 13.33 2.98
CA GLY A 324 5.77 13.96 3.70
C GLY A 324 4.80 12.97 4.34
N VAL A 325 3.59 13.44 4.67
CA VAL A 325 2.54 12.64 5.32
C VAL A 325 1.24 12.79 4.55
N GLY A 326 0.87 11.76 3.78
CA GLY A 326 -0.31 11.85 2.94
C GLY A 326 -0.89 10.51 2.53
N SER A 327 -1.93 10.59 1.70
CA SER A 327 -2.64 9.43 1.23
C SER A 327 -2.99 9.50 -0.25
N ILE A 328 -3.01 8.33 -0.89
CA ILE A 328 -3.54 8.14 -2.24
C ILE A 328 -4.88 7.44 -2.08
N GLU A 329 -5.96 8.08 -2.50
CA GLU A 329 -7.35 7.62 -2.31
C GLU A 329 -8.07 7.40 -3.65
N GLY A 330 -9.27 6.83 -3.63
CA GLY A 330 -10.15 6.74 -4.78
C GLY A 330 -10.36 5.34 -5.33
N LYS A 331 -10.49 5.21 -6.65
CA LYS A 331 -10.83 3.98 -7.39
C LYS A 331 -9.79 3.61 -8.46
N GLY A 332 -8.70 4.36 -8.55
CA GLY A 332 -7.58 4.04 -9.44
C GLY A 332 -6.68 2.94 -8.88
N SER A 333 -5.47 2.82 -9.43
CA SER A 333 -4.43 1.88 -8.97
C SER A 333 -3.07 2.53 -8.86
N VAL A 334 -2.21 2.00 -7.98
CA VAL A 334 -0.82 2.48 -7.82
C VAL A 334 0.17 1.39 -8.21
N THR A 335 1.13 1.72 -9.06
CA THR A 335 2.27 0.85 -9.39
C THR A 335 3.56 1.43 -8.81
N LEU A 336 4.21 0.68 -7.92
CA LEU A 336 5.51 1.00 -7.32
C LEU A 336 6.61 0.37 -8.18
N ALA A 337 7.12 1.14 -9.14
CA ALA A 337 8.07 0.72 -10.16
C ALA A 337 9.52 1.03 -9.78
N GLY A 338 9.88 0.76 -8.52
CA GLY A 338 11.20 1.06 -7.96
C GLY A 338 11.27 2.33 -7.11
N THR A 339 10.11 2.89 -6.75
CA THR A 339 10.02 4.12 -5.94
C THR A 339 10.69 3.96 -4.57
N THR A 340 11.15 5.07 -4.00
CA THR A 340 11.63 5.16 -2.61
C THR A 340 10.63 5.93 -1.74
N VAL A 341 10.01 5.28 -0.77
CA VAL A 341 9.11 5.91 0.21
C VAL A 341 9.90 6.33 1.45
N ARG A 342 10.04 7.66 1.64
CA ARG A 342 10.73 8.30 2.76
C ARG A 342 9.81 9.03 3.74
N GLY A 343 8.52 9.10 3.42
CA GLY A 343 7.47 9.67 4.25
C GLY A 343 6.48 8.62 4.78
N ARG A 344 5.39 9.11 5.35
CA ARG A 344 4.24 8.28 5.75
C ARG A 344 3.21 8.29 4.62
N LEU A 345 3.33 7.30 3.75
CA LEU A 345 2.41 7.09 2.64
C LEU A 345 1.34 6.06 2.99
N THR A 346 0.07 6.46 2.88
CA THR A 346 -1.07 5.54 2.96
C THR A 346 -1.73 5.39 1.60
N ILE A 347 -1.75 4.17 1.05
CA ILE A 347 -2.56 3.87 -0.15
C ILE A 347 -3.90 3.34 0.38
N ALA A 348 -4.97 4.11 0.22
CA ALA A 348 -6.25 3.86 0.89
C ALA A 348 -6.94 2.57 0.44
N ASP A 349 -7.95 2.16 1.21
CA ASP A 349 -8.82 1.05 0.83
C ASP A 349 -9.50 1.33 -0.52
N GLY A 350 -9.65 0.29 -1.34
CA GLY A 350 -10.16 0.40 -2.71
C GLY A 350 -9.13 0.83 -3.78
N VAL A 351 -7.92 1.25 -3.40
CA VAL A 351 -6.82 1.57 -4.34
C VAL A 351 -5.79 0.42 -4.32
N PRO A 352 -5.86 -0.56 -5.24
CA PRO A 352 -4.88 -1.64 -5.28
C PRO A 352 -3.47 -1.11 -5.58
N ALA A 353 -2.48 -1.63 -4.84
CA ALA A 353 -1.07 -1.36 -5.08
C ALA A 353 -0.33 -2.60 -5.59
N THR A 354 0.55 -2.43 -6.57
CA THR A 354 1.43 -3.49 -7.09
C THR A 354 2.85 -2.99 -7.29
N THR A 355 3.87 -3.82 -7.10
CA THR A 355 5.22 -3.48 -7.58
C THR A 355 5.39 -3.86 -9.05
N GLU A 356 6.31 -3.21 -9.77
CA GLU A 356 6.67 -3.59 -11.14
C GLU A 356 7.73 -4.71 -11.13
N ALA A 357 7.58 -5.71 -12.01
CA ALA A 357 8.52 -6.82 -12.12
C ALA A 357 9.96 -6.32 -12.41
N GLY A 358 10.97 -6.95 -11.80
CA GLY A 358 12.37 -6.55 -11.96
C GLY A 358 12.78 -5.26 -11.25
N THR A 359 11.87 -4.60 -10.52
CA THR A 359 12.16 -3.36 -9.78
C THR A 359 12.31 -3.61 -8.27
N GLN A 360 12.93 -2.65 -7.57
CA GLN A 360 13.06 -2.66 -6.11
C GLN A 360 12.44 -1.40 -5.53
N THR A 361 11.30 -1.55 -4.86
CA THR A 361 10.70 -0.47 -4.07
C THR A 361 11.38 -0.40 -2.71
N THR A 362 11.79 0.79 -2.28
CA THR A 362 12.46 0.99 -1.00
C THR A 362 11.56 1.75 -0.02
N VAL A 363 11.50 1.33 1.23
CA VAL A 363 10.82 2.01 2.33
C VAL A 363 11.87 2.34 3.39
N ALA A 364 12.21 3.61 3.53
CA ALA A 364 13.38 4.05 4.29
C ALA A 364 13.10 5.33 5.08
N VAL A 365 13.82 5.57 6.17
CA VAL A 365 13.88 6.91 6.76
C VAL A 365 14.96 7.69 6.02
N TRP A 366 14.75 8.99 5.81
CA TRP A 366 15.78 9.86 5.19
C TRP A 366 16.98 10.03 6.13
N ASP A 367 16.74 10.53 7.34
CA ASP A 367 17.71 10.60 8.42
C ASP A 367 17.02 10.21 9.74
N ARG A 368 17.60 9.23 10.43
CA ARG A 368 17.07 8.73 11.70
C ARG A 368 17.17 9.78 12.83
N ASP A 369 18.10 10.71 12.71
CA ASP A 369 18.33 11.73 13.72
C ASP A 369 17.36 12.92 13.57
N LEU A 370 16.61 12.98 12.45
CA LEU A 370 15.63 14.04 12.19
C LEU A 370 14.24 13.68 12.77
N PRO A 371 13.73 14.45 13.76
CA PRO A 371 12.41 14.21 14.34
C PRO A 371 11.29 14.32 13.29
N GLY A 372 10.35 13.37 13.30
CA GLY A 372 9.17 13.40 12.43
C GLY A 372 9.34 12.71 11.07
N GLN A 373 10.57 12.40 10.66
CA GLN A 373 10.80 11.57 9.47
C GLN A 373 10.45 10.11 9.76
N THR A 374 9.60 9.55 8.90
CA THR A 374 9.16 8.16 9.02
C THR A 374 9.14 7.54 7.64
N GLY A 375 9.77 6.36 7.46
CA GLY A 375 9.67 5.59 6.23
C GLY A 375 8.53 4.60 6.34
N TRP A 376 7.28 5.03 6.21
CA TRP A 376 6.11 4.19 6.46
C TRP A 376 5.27 4.02 5.21
N LEU A 377 5.10 2.77 4.79
CA LEU A 377 4.17 2.39 3.73
C LEU A 377 2.99 1.62 4.32
N THR A 378 1.78 2.14 4.14
CA THR A 378 0.53 1.51 4.59
C THR A 378 -0.41 1.24 3.39
N PRO A 379 -0.33 0.07 2.75
CA PRO A 379 -1.18 -0.26 1.60
C PRO A 379 -2.52 -0.84 2.07
N ALA A 380 -3.49 0.01 2.40
CA ALA A 380 -4.82 -0.39 2.87
C ALA A 380 -5.67 -1.06 1.78
N GLY A 381 -5.50 -0.69 0.50
CA GLY A 381 -6.07 -1.42 -0.64
C GLY A 381 -5.39 -2.77 -0.94
N GLY A 382 -4.40 -3.16 -0.12
CA GLY A 382 -3.53 -4.31 -0.35
C GLY A 382 -2.31 -3.97 -1.20
N LEU A 383 -1.29 -4.83 -1.12
CA LEU A 383 -0.06 -4.73 -1.90
C LEU A 383 0.28 -6.09 -2.49
N LYS A 384 0.44 -6.17 -3.81
CA LYS A 384 0.97 -7.36 -4.48
C LYS A 384 2.39 -7.10 -4.96
N VAL A 385 3.34 -7.85 -4.42
CA VAL A 385 4.72 -7.82 -4.89
C VAL A 385 4.82 -8.68 -6.16
N ALA A 386 5.14 -8.07 -7.29
CA ALA A 386 5.30 -8.82 -8.54
C ALA A 386 6.45 -9.85 -8.43
N PRO A 387 6.36 -11.00 -9.13
CA PRO A 387 7.51 -11.88 -9.30
C PRO A 387 8.73 -11.09 -9.80
N THR A 388 9.93 -11.50 -9.38
CA THR A 388 11.23 -10.85 -9.65
C THR A 388 11.39 -9.42 -9.15
N SER A 389 10.41 -8.87 -8.44
CA SER A 389 10.51 -7.58 -7.77
C SER A 389 10.80 -7.73 -6.28
N SER A 390 11.26 -6.65 -5.65
CA SER A 390 11.50 -6.61 -4.22
C SER A 390 10.88 -5.40 -3.53
N VAL A 391 10.46 -5.57 -2.28
CA VAL A 391 10.16 -4.48 -1.35
C VAL A 391 11.23 -4.48 -0.27
N ARG A 392 12.12 -3.50 -0.30
CA ARG A 392 13.17 -3.31 0.68
C ARG A 392 12.71 -2.39 1.79
N VAL A 393 12.50 -2.91 2.99
CA VAL A 393 12.15 -2.14 4.18
C VAL A 393 13.42 -1.89 4.98
N LEU A 394 14.05 -0.74 4.83
CA LEU A 394 15.33 -0.48 5.50
C LEU A 394 15.19 -0.43 7.03
N GLY A 395 16.23 -0.91 7.71
CA GLY A 395 16.42 -0.70 9.14
C GLY A 395 16.43 0.79 9.52
N GLY A 396 16.30 1.08 10.81
CA GLY A 396 16.42 2.45 11.34
C GLY A 396 15.12 3.24 11.32
N GLY A 397 13.98 2.57 11.09
CA GLY A 397 12.65 3.16 11.19
C GLY A 397 11.72 2.89 10.01
N GLY A 398 12.21 2.22 8.95
CA GLY A 398 11.38 1.73 7.85
C GLY A 398 10.32 0.74 8.32
N ARG A 399 9.06 0.95 7.90
CA ARG A 399 7.92 0.12 8.28
C ARG A 399 6.99 -0.12 7.09
N LEU A 400 6.71 -1.40 6.85
CA LEU A 400 5.58 -1.83 6.03
C LEU A 400 4.45 -2.27 6.97
N ILE A 401 3.34 -1.54 6.99
CA ILE A 401 2.21 -1.79 7.88
C ILE A 401 1.04 -2.30 7.04
N VAL A 402 0.65 -3.56 7.20
CA VAL A 402 -0.51 -4.14 6.51
C VAL A 402 -1.73 -3.96 7.43
N PRO A 403 -2.63 -3.00 7.15
CA PRO A 403 -3.73 -2.68 8.05
C PRO A 403 -4.83 -3.73 8.00
N LYS A 404 -5.80 -3.64 8.92
CA LYS A 404 -6.96 -4.54 8.97
C LYS A 404 -7.65 -4.64 7.61
N ASP A 405 -8.08 -5.85 7.25
CA ASP A 405 -8.78 -6.20 6.00
C ASP A 405 -7.91 -6.10 4.72
N ALA A 406 -6.69 -5.56 4.80
CA ALA A 406 -5.76 -5.52 3.68
C ALA A 406 -4.99 -6.83 3.52
N THR A 407 -4.59 -7.12 2.28
CA THR A 407 -3.76 -8.28 1.93
C THR A 407 -2.41 -7.86 1.35
N LEU A 408 -1.32 -8.41 1.89
CA LEU A 408 0.01 -8.36 1.29
C LEU A 408 0.27 -9.69 0.57
N GLU A 409 0.44 -9.68 -0.75
CA GLU A 409 0.74 -10.88 -1.55
C GLU A 409 2.21 -10.90 -1.98
N VAL A 410 2.93 -11.95 -1.58
CA VAL A 410 4.34 -12.21 -1.92
C VAL A 410 4.41 -13.57 -2.63
N PRO A 411 4.13 -13.61 -3.95
CA PRO A 411 4.15 -14.84 -4.73
C PRO A 411 5.56 -15.42 -4.87
N ALA A 412 5.66 -16.62 -5.44
CA ALA A 412 6.94 -17.20 -5.85
C ALA A 412 7.77 -16.20 -6.70
N GLY A 413 9.06 -16.10 -6.40
CA GLY A 413 10.02 -15.19 -7.03
C GLY A 413 9.97 -13.75 -6.54
N ALA A 414 9.06 -13.38 -5.63
CA ALA A 414 9.02 -12.06 -5.02
C ALA A 414 9.81 -12.02 -3.70
N THR A 415 10.37 -10.85 -3.38
CA THR A 415 11.24 -10.66 -2.20
C THR A 415 10.75 -9.52 -1.31
N ILE A 416 10.81 -9.71 0.00
CA ILE A 416 10.81 -8.63 0.99
C ILE A 416 12.11 -8.72 1.78
N ASP A 417 12.92 -7.66 1.76
CA ASP A 417 14.22 -7.64 2.43
C ASP A 417 14.43 -6.37 3.27
N ALA A 418 15.40 -6.38 4.19
CA ALA A 418 15.76 -5.20 4.98
C ALA A 418 17.01 -4.45 4.50
N GLY A 419 17.68 -4.92 3.44
CA GLY A 419 18.86 -4.29 2.85
C GLY A 419 20.13 -4.17 3.73
N GLY A 420 20.13 -4.60 5.00
CA GLY A 420 21.24 -4.35 5.94
C GLY A 420 21.54 -5.49 6.92
N CYS A 421 22.68 -5.39 7.61
CA CYS A 421 23.17 -6.38 8.57
C CYS A 421 23.02 -5.91 10.04
N CYS A 422 22.51 -6.81 10.87
CA CYS A 422 22.75 -6.98 12.32
C CYS A 422 22.24 -6.00 13.39
N SER A 423 22.03 -4.69 13.15
CA SER A 423 21.63 -3.79 14.27
C SER A 423 20.25 -3.16 14.16
N ASP A 424 19.78 -2.83 12.96
CA ASP A 424 18.46 -2.25 12.78
C ASP A 424 17.75 -2.99 11.64
N THR A 425 16.61 -3.61 11.95
CA THR A 425 15.86 -4.44 11.02
C THR A 425 14.66 -3.68 10.47
N GLY A 426 14.38 -3.87 9.20
CA GLY A 426 13.12 -3.44 8.60
C GLY A 426 11.95 -4.15 9.26
N ARG A 427 10.84 -3.46 9.50
CA ARG A 427 9.69 -4.07 10.17
C ARG A 427 8.49 -4.23 9.26
N VAL A 428 7.99 -5.46 9.14
CA VAL A 428 6.70 -5.78 8.53
C VAL A 428 5.70 -6.08 9.63
N THR A 429 4.68 -5.23 9.77
CA THR A 429 3.65 -5.35 10.82
C THR A 429 2.31 -5.72 10.22
N LEU A 430 1.79 -6.90 10.58
CA LEU A 430 0.45 -7.36 10.19
C LEU A 430 -0.55 -6.98 11.29
N GLN A 431 -1.45 -6.04 11.03
CA GLN A 431 -2.49 -5.67 11.99
C GLN A 431 -3.55 -6.78 12.16
N LYS A 432 -4.33 -6.70 13.24
CA LYS A 432 -5.41 -7.66 13.50
C LYS A 432 -6.42 -7.66 12.35
N GLY A 433 -6.63 -8.83 11.75
CA GLY A 433 -7.55 -9.00 10.62
C GLY A 433 -6.92 -8.74 9.25
N SER A 434 -5.62 -8.43 9.18
CA SER A 434 -4.88 -8.40 7.91
C SER A 434 -4.33 -9.77 7.54
N THR A 435 -3.99 -9.95 6.27
CA THR A 435 -3.45 -11.20 5.74
C THR A 435 -2.16 -10.95 4.94
N MET A 436 -1.17 -11.80 5.12
CA MET A 436 0.00 -11.91 4.25
C MET A 436 -0.04 -13.26 3.55
N LYS A 437 -0.22 -13.28 2.23
CA LYS A 437 -0.13 -14.50 1.42
C LYS A 437 1.29 -14.65 0.89
N ILE A 438 1.91 -15.81 1.07
CA ILE A 438 3.31 -16.02 0.69
C ILE A 438 3.53 -17.35 -0.02
N GLY A 439 4.39 -17.34 -1.05
CA GLY A 439 4.94 -18.52 -1.73
C GLY A 439 4.05 -19.13 -2.81
N ALA A 440 2.85 -18.59 -3.03
CA ALA A 440 1.97 -19.06 -4.10
C ALA A 440 2.57 -18.80 -5.49
N GLY A 441 2.53 -19.79 -6.38
CA GLY A 441 3.03 -19.68 -7.76
C GLY A 441 4.05 -20.76 -8.12
N GLU A 442 4.55 -20.71 -9.36
CA GLU A 442 5.67 -21.53 -9.83
C GLU A 442 6.94 -20.66 -9.90
N GLY A 443 8.11 -21.28 -9.72
CA GLY A 443 9.41 -20.61 -9.85
C GLY A 443 10.22 -20.61 -8.56
N ASP A 444 11.09 -19.62 -8.43
CA ASP A 444 11.92 -19.43 -7.24
C ASP A 444 11.06 -19.20 -5.98
N PRO A 445 11.51 -19.63 -4.80
CA PRO A 445 10.76 -19.41 -3.56
C PRO A 445 10.55 -17.91 -3.30
N ALA A 446 9.42 -17.56 -2.69
CA ALA A 446 9.26 -16.23 -2.12
C ALA A 446 10.29 -16.00 -1.00
N MET A 447 10.92 -14.83 -0.94
CA MET A 447 12.00 -14.57 0.01
C MET A 447 11.60 -13.53 1.06
N LEU A 448 11.80 -13.85 2.34
CA LEU A 448 11.76 -12.91 3.45
C LEU A 448 13.14 -12.85 4.11
N THR A 449 13.85 -11.72 4.00
CA THR A 449 15.27 -11.66 4.36
C THR A 449 15.58 -10.48 5.28
N TRP A 450 16.14 -10.74 6.45
CA TRP A 450 16.54 -9.76 7.47
C TRP A 450 15.43 -8.84 7.98
N ILE A 451 14.16 -9.22 7.81
CA ILE A 451 13.02 -8.45 8.31
C ILE A 451 12.59 -8.91 9.71
N GLU A 452 12.05 -7.97 10.50
CA GLU A 452 11.23 -8.27 11.67
C GLU A 452 9.77 -8.45 11.24
N LEU A 453 9.24 -9.66 11.36
CA LEU A 453 7.82 -9.95 11.12
C LEU A 453 7.03 -9.95 12.44
N GLY A 454 5.97 -9.15 12.52
CA GLY A 454 5.21 -8.99 13.77
C GLY A 454 3.74 -8.65 13.61
N GLY A 455 3.06 -8.48 14.76
CA GLY A 455 1.66 -8.06 14.84
C GLY A 455 0.66 -9.15 15.25
N GLN A 456 -0.57 -9.07 14.73
CA GLN A 456 -1.73 -9.92 15.03
C GLN A 456 -2.47 -10.45 13.78
N GLY A 457 -1.91 -10.23 12.59
CA GLY A 457 -2.50 -10.70 11.33
C GLY A 457 -2.31 -12.20 11.08
N THR A 458 -2.75 -12.64 9.90
CA THR A 458 -2.61 -14.03 9.44
C THR A 458 -1.54 -14.11 8.37
N VAL A 459 -0.62 -15.07 8.47
CA VAL A 459 0.25 -15.51 7.38
C VAL A 459 -0.38 -16.75 6.73
N GLU A 460 -0.70 -16.66 5.45
CA GLU A 460 -1.21 -17.76 4.62
C GLU A 460 -0.10 -18.23 3.68
N HIS A 461 0.47 -19.39 3.96
CA HIS A 461 1.54 -19.97 3.16
C HIS A 461 1.00 -20.94 2.12
N ALA A 462 1.51 -20.85 0.89
CA ALA A 462 1.33 -21.83 -0.17
C ALA A 462 2.66 -22.04 -0.91
N GLY A 463 2.87 -23.18 -1.55
CA GLY A 463 4.06 -23.37 -2.41
C GLY A 463 5.39 -23.42 -1.65
N SER A 464 6.35 -22.58 -2.03
CA SER A 464 7.70 -22.52 -1.43
C SER A 464 8.11 -21.11 -1.03
N SER A 465 8.78 -20.98 0.12
CA SER A 465 9.38 -19.73 0.57
C SER A 465 10.65 -19.94 1.40
N THR A 466 11.53 -18.94 1.43
CA THR A 466 12.76 -18.90 2.24
C THR A 466 12.68 -17.76 3.24
N TRP A 467 12.83 -18.08 4.52
CA TRP A 467 12.66 -17.17 5.65
C TRP A 467 13.98 -17.05 6.41
N ASP A 468 14.68 -15.94 6.21
CA ASP A 468 15.83 -15.52 7.00
C ASP A 468 15.41 -14.33 7.85
N LEU A 469 14.66 -14.58 8.93
CA LEU A 469 14.07 -13.52 9.75
C LEU A 469 15.07 -13.05 10.80
N ALA A 470 15.30 -11.74 10.87
CA ALA A 470 16.19 -11.16 11.87
C ALA A 470 15.57 -11.13 13.28
N GLY A 471 14.25 -11.27 13.37
CA GLY A 471 13.52 -11.35 14.62
C GLY A 471 12.02 -11.42 14.37
N THR A 472 11.26 -11.75 15.41
CA THR A 472 9.80 -11.87 15.30
C THR A 472 9.12 -11.29 16.51
N THR A 473 8.12 -10.44 16.28
CA THR A 473 7.34 -9.77 17.34
C THR A 473 5.86 -10.08 17.21
N PHE A 474 5.54 -11.35 16.96
CA PHE A 474 4.16 -11.80 17.02
C PHE A 474 3.58 -11.61 18.41
N THR A 475 2.37 -11.06 18.44
CA THR A 475 1.59 -10.90 19.66
C THR A 475 0.41 -11.86 19.64
N SER A 476 -0.27 -12.01 20.78
CA SER A 476 -1.41 -12.93 20.89
C SER A 476 -2.47 -12.58 19.82
N GLY A 477 -2.87 -13.59 19.04
CA GLY A 477 -3.80 -13.44 17.93
C GLY A 477 -3.18 -13.62 16.55
N ALA A 478 -1.85 -13.54 16.42
CA ALA A 478 -1.14 -13.87 15.19
C ALA A 478 -1.43 -15.32 14.77
N ARG A 479 -1.59 -15.57 13.47
CA ARG A 479 -1.91 -16.90 12.93
C ARG A 479 -1.00 -17.24 11.76
N ILE A 480 -0.56 -18.50 11.68
CA ILE A 480 0.13 -19.06 10.52
C ILE A 480 -0.70 -20.22 10.00
N THR A 481 -1.10 -20.20 8.74
CA THR A 481 -1.90 -21.26 8.10
C THR A 481 -1.35 -21.61 6.73
N GLY A 482 -1.78 -22.75 6.18
CA GLY A 482 -1.45 -23.12 4.81
C GLY A 482 -0.73 -24.47 4.67
N GLU A 483 -0.05 -24.62 3.55
CA GLU A 483 0.70 -25.83 3.15
C GLU A 483 1.93 -25.46 2.30
N GLY A 484 2.80 -26.41 2.02
CA GLY A 484 4.02 -26.19 1.22
C GLY A 484 5.30 -26.29 2.07
N THR A 485 6.37 -25.65 1.61
CA THR A 485 7.69 -25.70 2.25
C THR A 485 8.20 -24.30 2.58
N ILE A 486 8.58 -24.10 3.84
CA ILE A 486 9.32 -22.94 4.33
C ILE A 486 10.76 -23.41 4.59
N THR A 487 11.75 -22.81 3.94
CA THR A 487 13.17 -23.01 4.27
C THR A 487 13.59 -21.92 5.24
N GLY A 488 14.08 -22.30 6.42
CA GLY A 488 14.36 -21.38 7.53
C GLY A 488 13.46 -21.61 8.73
N ASP A 489 13.69 -20.82 9.78
CA ASP A 489 13.04 -21.01 11.07
C ASP A 489 11.64 -20.38 11.11
N LEU A 490 10.70 -21.06 11.77
CA LEU A 490 9.42 -20.45 12.07
C LEU A 490 9.56 -19.43 13.22
N PRO A 491 8.86 -18.28 13.13
CA PRO A 491 8.81 -17.26 14.16
C PRO A 491 8.55 -17.79 15.56
N ALA A 492 9.42 -17.42 16.51
CA ALA A 492 9.18 -17.65 17.91
C ALA A 492 8.05 -16.73 18.40
N GLY A 493 7.03 -17.27 19.06
CA GLY A 493 5.95 -16.44 19.58
C GLY A 493 4.66 -17.14 19.96
N PRO A 494 3.64 -16.37 20.35
CA PRO A 494 2.30 -16.84 20.73
C PRO A 494 1.40 -17.13 19.51
N ALA A 495 1.98 -17.52 18.38
CA ALA A 495 1.25 -17.71 17.14
C ALA A 495 0.33 -18.95 17.20
N ASP A 496 -0.82 -18.85 16.53
CA ASP A 496 -1.73 -19.97 16.28
C ASP A 496 -1.39 -20.62 14.93
N ILE A 497 -0.82 -21.83 14.95
CA ILE A 497 -0.36 -22.54 13.76
C ILE A 497 -1.44 -23.54 13.31
N ARG A 498 -1.98 -23.39 12.10
CA ARG A 498 -3.06 -24.21 11.53
C ARG A 498 -2.76 -24.68 10.10
N PRO A 499 -2.01 -25.77 9.91
CA PRO A 499 -1.76 -26.31 8.58
C PRO A 499 -3.08 -26.75 7.91
N SER A 500 -3.31 -26.32 6.67
CA SER A 500 -4.44 -26.79 5.84
C SER A 500 -4.13 -28.06 5.07
N GLY A 501 -2.84 -28.37 4.89
CA GLY A 501 -2.29 -29.58 4.29
C GLY A 501 -0.99 -29.99 4.98
N ILE A 502 0.03 -30.35 4.21
CA ILE A 502 1.37 -30.59 4.75
C ILE A 502 2.15 -29.28 4.72
N LEU A 503 2.44 -28.72 5.88
CA LEU A 503 3.38 -27.60 6.03
C LEU A 503 4.73 -28.15 6.48
N THR A 504 5.75 -27.98 5.64
CA THR A 504 7.13 -28.40 5.90
C THR A 504 7.96 -27.18 6.27
N VAL A 505 8.74 -27.27 7.34
CA VAL A 505 9.68 -26.25 7.81
C VAL A 505 11.05 -26.89 7.77
N ASP A 506 11.85 -26.49 6.79
CA ASP A 506 13.25 -26.87 6.68
C ASP A 506 14.12 -25.94 7.54
N GLY A 507 14.01 -26.12 8.85
CA GLY A 507 14.58 -25.27 9.90
C GLY A 507 14.06 -25.69 11.27
N ASP A 508 14.13 -24.78 12.23
CA ASP A 508 13.65 -24.97 13.60
C ASP A 508 12.25 -24.39 13.84
N LEU A 509 11.57 -24.92 14.85
CA LEU A 509 10.29 -24.42 15.35
C LEU A 509 10.41 -24.15 16.85
N THR A 510 10.18 -22.90 17.27
CA THR A 510 10.08 -22.54 18.69
C THR A 510 8.69 -22.00 19.02
N THR A 511 7.93 -22.75 19.83
CA THR A 511 6.62 -22.29 20.32
C THR A 511 6.74 -21.83 21.78
N ASN A 512 6.02 -20.77 22.15
CA ASN A 512 5.98 -20.29 23.54
C ASN A 512 4.71 -20.76 24.28
N GLN A 513 4.58 -20.43 25.56
CA GLN A 513 3.46 -20.88 26.41
C GLN A 513 2.08 -20.39 25.94
N ALA A 514 2.02 -19.30 25.18
CA ALA A 514 0.80 -18.74 24.64
C ALA A 514 0.49 -19.22 23.21
N GLY A 515 1.42 -19.93 22.56
CA GLY A 515 1.22 -20.51 21.23
C GLY A 515 0.21 -21.64 21.24
N VAL A 516 -0.50 -21.81 20.12
CA VAL A 516 -1.47 -22.89 19.93
C VAL A 516 -1.20 -23.58 18.59
N TYR A 517 -1.06 -24.90 18.60
CA TYR A 517 -0.98 -25.72 17.39
C TYR A 517 -2.32 -26.42 17.12
N ARG A 518 -2.88 -26.26 15.92
CA ARG A 518 -4.20 -26.79 15.54
C ARG A 518 -4.16 -27.59 14.23
N PRO A 519 -3.70 -28.85 14.26
CA PRO A 519 -3.72 -29.71 13.09
C PRO A 519 -5.16 -30.04 12.65
N LEU A 520 -5.40 -30.11 11.34
CA LEU A 520 -6.66 -30.59 10.77
C LEU A 520 -6.67 -32.13 10.73
N MET A 521 -7.61 -32.74 11.43
CA MET A 521 -7.75 -34.19 11.52
C MET A 521 -8.32 -34.78 10.22
N ALA A 522 -7.78 -35.91 9.79
CA ALA A 522 -8.23 -36.61 8.58
C ALA A 522 -9.68 -37.09 8.71
N THR A 523 -10.48 -36.98 7.66
CA THR A 523 -11.86 -37.48 7.63
C THR A 523 -11.92 -39.01 7.55
N LEU A 524 -10.89 -39.64 6.97
CA LEU A 524 -10.80 -41.09 6.83
C LEU A 524 -10.13 -41.75 8.04
N ARG A 525 -10.86 -42.64 8.71
CA ARG A 525 -10.39 -43.38 9.91
C ARG A 525 -9.15 -44.24 9.68
N SER A 526 -8.85 -44.58 8.43
CA SER A 526 -7.71 -45.42 8.04
C SER A 526 -6.39 -44.66 7.93
N GLU A 527 -6.39 -43.34 7.89
CA GLU A 527 -5.15 -42.58 7.67
C GLU A 527 -4.26 -42.55 8.92
N PRO A 528 -2.94 -42.80 8.78
CA PRO A 528 -1.99 -42.76 9.90
C PRO A 528 -1.50 -41.34 10.23
N LYS A 529 -1.85 -40.35 9.41
CA LYS A 529 -1.41 -38.97 9.52
C LYS A 529 -2.61 -38.03 9.45
N ALA A 530 -2.51 -36.87 10.08
CA ALA A 530 -3.51 -35.81 9.96
C ALA A 530 -3.49 -35.20 8.54
N ALA A 531 -4.64 -34.66 8.11
CA ALA A 531 -4.77 -33.95 6.83
C ALA A 531 -3.97 -32.64 6.86
N GLY A 532 -4.10 -31.89 7.95
CA GLY A 532 -3.25 -30.75 8.29
C GLY A 532 -2.15 -31.19 9.25
N ARG A 533 -0.90 -31.26 8.80
CA ARG A 533 0.24 -31.63 9.64
C ARG A 533 1.45 -30.74 9.43
N LEU A 534 2.28 -30.66 10.46
CA LEU A 534 3.55 -29.94 10.46
C LEU A 534 4.72 -30.92 10.38
N VAL A 535 5.66 -30.67 9.50
CA VAL A 535 6.93 -31.41 9.37
C VAL A 535 8.06 -30.42 9.58
N VAL A 536 8.98 -30.69 10.50
CA VAL A 536 10.12 -29.84 10.82
C VAL A 536 11.40 -30.66 10.58
N THR A 537 12.36 -30.17 9.80
CA THR A 537 13.60 -30.94 9.56
C THR A 537 14.58 -30.81 10.73
N GLY A 538 14.59 -29.66 11.40
CA GLY A 538 15.41 -29.35 12.57
C GLY A 538 14.74 -29.72 13.90
N THR A 539 14.92 -28.85 14.89
CA THR A 539 14.44 -29.01 16.26
C THR A 539 13.10 -28.31 16.46
N ALA A 540 12.11 -29.05 16.96
CA ALA A 540 10.86 -28.49 17.45
C ALA A 540 10.92 -28.32 18.98
N ALA A 541 11.14 -27.09 19.43
CA ALA A 541 11.04 -26.68 20.82
C ALA A 541 9.58 -26.33 21.17
N LEU A 542 8.90 -27.26 21.83
CA LEU A 542 7.46 -27.22 22.03
C LEU A 542 7.06 -26.66 23.40
N SER A 543 6.14 -25.71 23.38
CA SER A 543 5.42 -25.15 24.52
C SER A 543 3.99 -24.77 24.08
N GLY A 544 3.15 -24.34 25.02
CA GLY A 544 1.77 -23.94 24.72
C GLY A 544 0.81 -25.13 24.56
N ARG A 545 -0.18 -25.03 23.66
CA ARG A 545 -1.32 -25.98 23.59
C ARG A 545 -1.47 -26.65 22.22
N LEU A 546 -1.90 -27.91 22.23
CA LEU A 546 -2.33 -28.65 21.04
C LEU A 546 -3.86 -28.75 20.99
N GLN A 547 -4.51 -28.25 19.94
CA GLN A 547 -5.96 -28.27 19.81
C GLN A 547 -6.37 -28.69 18.38
N PRO A 548 -6.47 -30.01 18.09
CA PRO A 548 -6.86 -30.49 16.78
C PRO A 548 -8.25 -30.01 16.36
N ILE A 549 -8.45 -29.85 15.06
CA ILE A 549 -9.72 -29.45 14.43
C ILE A 549 -10.25 -30.65 13.63
N GLY A 550 -11.54 -30.98 13.78
CA GLY A 550 -12.20 -32.07 13.05
C GLY A 550 -12.88 -33.10 13.96
N ASP A 551 -13.43 -34.16 13.36
CA ASP A 551 -14.08 -35.24 14.11
C ASP A 551 -13.03 -36.15 14.78
N THR A 552 -13.37 -36.68 15.96
CA THR A 552 -12.51 -37.52 16.77
C THR A 552 -12.91 -39.00 16.75
N THR A 553 -13.78 -39.40 15.82
CA THR A 553 -14.22 -40.80 15.69
C THR A 553 -13.18 -41.72 15.04
N TYR A 554 -12.05 -41.94 15.72
CA TYR A 554 -11.04 -42.89 15.28
C TYR A 554 -11.12 -44.20 16.06
N ALA A 555 -10.64 -45.29 15.45
CA ALA A 555 -10.57 -46.58 16.12
C ALA A 555 -9.66 -46.47 17.35
N VAL A 556 -10.15 -46.90 18.50
CA VAL A 556 -9.41 -46.95 19.77
C VAL A 556 -8.02 -47.54 19.57
N GLY A 557 -7.00 -46.85 20.10
CA GLY A 557 -5.58 -47.24 20.01
C GLY A 557 -4.89 -46.80 18.72
N ARG A 558 -5.64 -46.30 17.72
CA ARG A 558 -5.06 -45.73 16.50
C ARG A 558 -4.23 -44.49 16.84
N ARG A 559 -3.00 -44.46 16.34
CA ARG A 559 -2.08 -43.33 16.43
C ARG A 559 -2.16 -42.52 15.13
N ILE A 560 -2.26 -41.19 15.27
CA ILE A 560 -2.34 -40.22 14.18
C ILE A 560 -1.21 -39.23 14.39
N VAL A 561 -0.25 -39.19 13.47
CA VAL A 561 0.86 -38.25 13.57
C VAL A 561 0.40 -36.86 13.13
N VAL A 562 0.60 -35.86 14.01
CA VAL A 562 0.25 -34.46 13.75
C VAL A 562 1.48 -33.56 13.60
N LEU A 563 2.62 -33.95 14.16
CA LEU A 563 3.89 -33.23 14.02
C LEU A 563 5.02 -34.24 13.86
N GLU A 564 5.88 -34.02 12.87
CA GLU A 564 7.14 -34.75 12.66
C GLU A 564 8.29 -33.73 12.80
N ALA A 565 9.38 -34.10 13.47
CA ALA A 565 10.54 -33.23 13.66
C ALA A 565 11.86 -34.03 13.64
N GLY A 566 12.97 -33.43 13.23
CA GLY A 566 14.31 -34.03 13.36
C GLY A 566 14.65 -34.33 14.81
N SER A 567 14.31 -33.41 15.71
CA SER A 567 14.25 -33.68 17.16
C SER A 567 13.12 -32.88 17.83
N ILE A 568 12.58 -33.39 18.92
CA ILE A 568 11.58 -32.69 19.75
C ILE A 568 12.18 -32.41 21.12
N THR A 569 12.13 -31.15 21.54
CA THR A 569 12.46 -30.73 22.91
C THR A 569 11.24 -30.10 23.58
N GLY A 570 11.06 -30.38 24.88
CA GLY A 570 9.87 -29.94 25.61
C GLY A 570 8.61 -30.73 25.22
N GLY A 571 7.47 -30.06 25.21
CA GLY A 571 6.17 -30.65 24.90
C GLY A 571 5.04 -29.66 25.12
N TYR A 572 3.90 -29.93 24.49
CA TYR A 572 2.70 -29.14 24.73
C TYR A 572 2.27 -29.28 26.19
N GLN A 573 1.93 -28.16 26.82
CA GLN A 573 1.43 -28.10 28.19
C GLN A 573 0.15 -28.93 28.35
N CYS A 574 -0.68 -28.97 27.31
CA CYS A 574 -1.78 -29.90 27.19
C CYS A 574 -2.31 -30.05 25.77
N ALA A 575 -3.12 -31.09 25.57
CA ALA A 575 -3.93 -31.28 24.39
C ALA A 575 -5.43 -31.15 24.73
N VAL A 576 -6.18 -30.39 23.95
CA VAL A 576 -7.64 -30.29 24.03
C VAL A 576 -8.21 -31.03 22.83
N ALA A 577 -8.42 -32.33 23.00
CA ALA A 577 -8.84 -33.22 21.93
C ALA A 577 -9.75 -34.32 22.49
N GLY A 578 -11.07 -34.12 22.44
CA GLY A 578 -12.02 -35.06 23.03
C GLY A 578 -11.89 -36.45 22.40
N GLY A 579 -11.49 -37.47 23.17
CA GLY A 579 -11.26 -38.82 22.64
C GLY A 579 -9.85 -39.09 22.13
N MET A 580 -8.89 -38.20 22.39
CA MET A 580 -7.49 -38.36 21.96
C MET A 580 -6.51 -38.10 23.11
N LEU A 581 -5.41 -38.84 23.09
CA LEU A 581 -4.30 -38.70 24.03
C LEU A 581 -3.04 -38.25 23.29
N LEU A 582 -2.28 -37.33 23.87
CA LEU A 582 -0.95 -36.98 23.38
C LEU A 582 0.00 -38.17 23.51
N ASP A 583 0.65 -38.56 22.41
CA ASP A 583 1.57 -39.71 22.32
C ASP A 583 2.94 -39.25 21.77
N PRO A 584 3.72 -38.52 22.59
CA PRO A 584 4.99 -37.93 22.16
C PRO A 584 6.06 -39.01 21.96
N ALA A 585 6.91 -38.81 20.97
CA ALA A 585 8.12 -39.58 20.69
C ALA A 585 9.29 -38.61 20.43
N ALA A 586 10.52 -39.13 20.35
CA ALA A 586 11.71 -38.31 20.15
C ALA A 586 11.69 -37.44 18.89
N THR A 587 10.95 -37.86 17.85
CA THR A 587 10.91 -37.23 16.52
C THR A 587 9.49 -36.97 16.00
N ASN A 588 8.46 -37.24 16.79
CA ASN A 588 7.08 -36.97 16.36
C ASN A 588 6.11 -36.84 17.54
N ILE A 589 5.07 -36.03 17.35
CA ILE A 589 3.89 -35.98 18.22
C ILE A 589 2.75 -36.72 17.53
N GLY A 590 2.31 -37.80 18.17
CA GLY A 590 1.07 -38.49 17.80
C GLY A 590 -0.10 -38.06 18.67
N LEU A 591 -1.31 -38.23 18.14
CA LEU A 591 -2.55 -38.31 18.89
C LEU A 591 -3.05 -39.75 18.84
N ARG A 592 -3.29 -40.35 20.00
CA ARG A 592 -3.81 -41.72 20.13
C ARG A 592 -5.28 -41.69 20.50
N ALA A 593 -6.12 -42.30 19.67
CA ALA A 593 -7.54 -42.37 19.91
C ALA A 593 -7.85 -43.22 21.16
N ILE A 594 -8.70 -42.70 22.03
CA ILE A 594 -9.16 -43.33 23.26
C ILE A 594 -10.68 -43.32 23.31
N GLU A 595 -11.26 -44.27 24.04
CA GLU A 595 -12.71 -44.40 24.21
C GLU A 595 -13.30 -43.31 25.12
N ALA A 596 -12.45 -42.59 25.87
CA ALA A 596 -12.86 -41.58 26.84
C ALA A 596 -12.83 -40.17 26.22
N ARG A 597 -13.93 -39.44 26.32
CA ARG A 597 -13.95 -37.99 26.06
C ARG A 597 -13.41 -37.28 27.29
N VAL A 598 -12.23 -36.69 27.18
CA VAL A 598 -11.69 -35.78 28.20
C VAL A 598 -12.28 -34.41 27.94
N SER A 599 -12.92 -33.80 28.94
CA SER A 599 -13.57 -32.50 28.80
C SER A 599 -12.57 -31.36 28.65
N ASP A 600 -11.38 -31.52 29.21
CA ASP A 600 -10.45 -30.43 29.45
C ASP A 600 -9.01 -30.73 29.02
N CYS A 601 -8.14 -29.76 29.29
CA CYS A 601 -6.71 -29.71 29.00
C CYS A 601 -5.97 -30.86 29.72
N LEU A 602 -5.75 -31.98 29.02
CA LEU A 602 -5.08 -33.15 29.59
C LEU A 602 -3.55 -32.97 29.58
N LYS A 603 -2.95 -33.01 30.76
CA LYS A 603 -1.50 -33.07 30.98
C LYS A 603 -1.04 -34.51 31.18
N PRO A 604 -0.10 -35.03 30.37
CA PRO A 604 0.44 -36.38 30.53
C PRO A 604 1.13 -36.56 31.89
N ALA A 605 0.86 -37.68 32.57
CA ALA A 605 1.46 -38.03 33.85
C ALA A 605 1.51 -39.57 34.02
N PRO A 606 2.30 -40.26 33.18
CA PRO A 606 2.34 -41.72 33.20
C PRO A 606 2.89 -42.25 34.53
N ALA A 607 2.05 -42.94 35.29
CA ALA A 607 2.46 -43.61 36.53
C ALA A 607 1.70 -44.91 36.74
N SER A 608 2.39 -45.98 37.15
CA SER A 608 1.73 -47.22 37.59
C SER A 608 1.22 -47.02 39.01
N VAL A 609 -0.09 -46.80 39.16
CA VAL A 609 -0.73 -46.49 40.45
C VAL A 609 -1.08 -47.74 41.23
N LEU A 610 -1.57 -48.79 40.54
CA LEU A 610 -1.99 -50.02 41.19
C LEU A 610 -1.69 -51.24 40.32
N SER A 611 -1.18 -52.29 40.93
CA SER A 611 -1.18 -53.64 40.35
C SER A 611 -1.39 -54.66 41.47
N ALA A 612 -2.61 -55.16 41.64
CA ALA A 612 -2.93 -56.09 42.73
C ALA A 612 -4.13 -56.99 42.40
N ALA A 613 -4.18 -58.17 43.02
CA ALA A 613 -5.37 -59.01 43.04
C ALA A 613 -6.06 -58.91 44.40
N PHE A 614 -7.28 -58.39 44.45
CA PHE A 614 -7.99 -58.15 45.69
C PHE A 614 -9.51 -58.19 45.50
N SER A 615 -10.25 -58.14 46.61
CA SER A 615 -11.67 -57.77 46.71
C SER A 615 -11.81 -56.77 47.86
N GLY A 616 -12.88 -55.98 47.87
CA GLY A 616 -13.05 -54.90 48.85
C GLY A 616 -12.51 -53.57 48.35
N SER A 617 -12.01 -52.73 49.25
CA SER A 617 -11.59 -51.35 48.96
C SER A 617 -10.09 -51.15 49.15
N ARG A 618 -9.44 -50.39 48.26
CA ARG A 618 -8.08 -49.88 48.42
C ARG A 618 -8.05 -48.37 48.21
N ARG A 619 -7.14 -47.67 48.88
CA ARG A 619 -6.89 -46.23 48.71
C ARG A 619 -5.45 -46.01 48.27
N ILE A 620 -5.26 -45.14 47.30
CA ILE A 620 -3.95 -44.93 46.65
C ILE A 620 -3.76 -43.45 46.40
N ASP A 621 -2.54 -42.96 46.60
CA ASP A 621 -2.17 -41.61 46.24
C ASP A 621 -1.88 -41.52 44.74
N LEU A 622 -2.37 -40.47 44.09
CA LEU A 622 -2.16 -40.22 42.66
C LEU A 622 -1.06 -39.17 42.43
N GLY A 623 -0.58 -38.47 43.48
CA GLY A 623 0.41 -37.40 43.35
C GLY A 623 -0.05 -36.27 42.43
N LEU A 624 -1.35 -35.97 42.40
CA LEU A 624 -1.92 -34.91 41.58
C LEU A 624 -1.71 -33.53 42.23
N PRO A 625 -1.50 -32.46 41.45
CA PRO A 625 -1.52 -31.11 41.98
C PRO A 625 -2.93 -30.72 42.43
N ASP A 626 -3.02 -29.73 43.33
CA ASP A 626 -4.30 -29.28 43.90
C ASP A 626 -5.25 -28.67 42.88
N SER A 627 -4.72 -28.22 41.75
CA SER A 627 -5.47 -27.69 40.63
C SER A 627 -6.05 -28.76 39.71
N ALA A 628 -5.72 -30.05 39.88
CA ALA A 628 -6.30 -31.10 39.05
C ALA A 628 -7.81 -31.24 39.31
N GLN A 629 -8.60 -31.28 38.24
CA GLN A 629 -10.06 -31.49 38.27
C GLN A 629 -10.46 -32.91 37.90
N SER A 630 -9.69 -33.59 37.07
CA SER A 630 -9.91 -35.00 36.71
C SER A 630 -8.59 -35.75 36.48
N VAL A 631 -8.63 -37.07 36.55
CA VAL A 631 -7.51 -37.96 36.22
C VAL A 631 -7.95 -38.98 35.18
N LEU A 632 -7.15 -39.16 34.13
CA LEU A 632 -7.35 -40.20 33.13
C LEU A 632 -6.57 -41.46 33.53
N LEU A 633 -7.29 -42.57 33.68
CA LEU A 633 -6.74 -43.85 34.11
C LEU A 633 -6.91 -44.90 33.02
N ASP A 634 -5.85 -45.63 32.68
CA ASP A 634 -5.90 -46.89 31.94
C ASP A 634 -6.09 -48.05 32.92
N VAL A 635 -7.25 -48.67 32.87
CA VAL A 635 -7.71 -49.65 33.86
C VAL A 635 -7.90 -50.99 33.20
N THR A 636 -7.12 -51.98 33.63
CA THR A 636 -7.23 -53.37 33.20
C THR A 636 -7.70 -54.25 34.36
N VAL A 637 -8.84 -54.93 34.19
CA VAL A 637 -9.35 -55.92 35.13
C VAL A 637 -9.34 -57.29 34.48
N SER A 638 -8.72 -58.28 35.14
CA SER A 638 -8.56 -59.65 34.62
C SER A 638 -8.75 -60.70 35.72
N GLY A 639 -8.96 -61.96 35.31
CA GLY A 639 -9.06 -63.09 36.25
C GLY A 639 -10.34 -63.12 37.10
N ALA A 640 -11.38 -62.40 36.69
CA ALA A 640 -12.67 -62.41 37.38
C ALA A 640 -13.41 -63.75 37.14
N THR A 641 -13.54 -64.57 38.18
CA THR A 641 -14.21 -65.89 38.08
C THR A 641 -15.74 -65.80 38.02
N ARG A 642 -16.30 -64.63 38.39
CA ARG A 642 -17.72 -64.22 38.30
C ARG A 642 -17.78 -62.78 37.77
N GLY A 643 -18.93 -62.35 37.25
CA GLY A 643 -19.13 -60.94 36.89
C GLY A 643 -18.93 -60.04 38.12
N THR A 644 -18.30 -58.88 37.92
CA THR A 644 -18.00 -57.92 39.00
C THR A 644 -18.10 -56.49 38.50
N THR A 645 -18.28 -55.55 39.42
CA THR A 645 -18.21 -54.11 39.14
C THR A 645 -16.98 -53.53 39.84
N LEU A 646 -16.19 -52.76 39.11
CA LEU A 646 -15.13 -51.92 39.64
C LEU A 646 -15.69 -50.50 39.81
N LYS A 647 -15.51 -49.89 40.98
CA LYS A 647 -15.82 -48.48 41.22
C LYS A 647 -14.54 -47.71 41.54
N LEU A 648 -14.37 -46.56 40.90
CA LEU A 648 -13.24 -45.64 41.09
C LEU A 648 -13.80 -44.31 41.55
N SER A 649 -13.35 -43.80 42.70
CA SER A 649 -13.80 -42.51 43.22
C SER A 649 -12.64 -41.71 43.79
N ALA A 650 -12.59 -40.42 43.48
CA ALA A 650 -11.55 -39.51 43.96
C ALA A 650 -12.12 -38.17 44.47
N GLY A 651 -13.21 -38.23 45.23
CA GLY A 651 -13.77 -37.07 45.94
C GLY A 651 -14.96 -36.43 45.22
N ARG A 652 -14.79 -35.97 43.98
CA ARG A 652 -15.86 -35.27 43.23
C ARG A 652 -16.85 -36.18 42.50
N GLY A 653 -16.51 -37.45 42.30
CA GLY A 653 -17.36 -38.37 41.55
C GLY A 653 -16.95 -39.82 41.71
N THR A 654 -17.79 -40.71 41.19
CA THR A 654 -17.52 -42.16 41.10
C THR A 654 -17.79 -42.66 39.70
N VAL A 655 -16.80 -43.32 39.10
CA VAL A 655 -16.92 -44.00 37.80
C VAL A 655 -17.01 -45.50 38.03
N SER A 656 -17.94 -46.16 37.36
CA SER A 656 -18.16 -47.61 37.48
C SER A 656 -17.86 -48.33 36.16
N LEU A 657 -17.15 -49.45 36.24
CA LEU A 657 -16.85 -50.32 35.12
C LEU A 657 -17.39 -51.73 35.38
N GLN A 658 -18.25 -52.21 34.50
CA GLN A 658 -18.75 -53.59 34.54
C GLN A 658 -17.75 -54.54 33.89
N VAL A 659 -17.44 -55.64 34.59
CA VAL A 659 -16.46 -56.64 34.16
C VAL A 659 -17.15 -58.01 34.05
N PRO A 660 -17.35 -58.52 32.81
CA PRO A 660 -17.97 -59.82 32.61
C PRO A 660 -17.14 -60.98 33.18
N ARG A 661 -17.81 -62.09 33.50
CA ARG A 661 -17.18 -63.33 33.95
C ARG A 661 -16.15 -63.82 32.93
N ARG A 662 -14.96 -64.22 33.40
CA ARG A 662 -13.87 -64.81 32.59
C ARG A 662 -13.43 -63.95 31.41
N ARG A 663 -13.60 -62.62 31.48
CA ARG A 663 -13.06 -61.69 30.48
C ARG A 663 -12.04 -60.76 31.12
N THR A 664 -11.05 -60.37 30.32
CA THR A 664 -10.20 -59.22 30.62
C THR A 664 -10.85 -57.99 30.00
N VAL A 665 -10.99 -56.93 30.78
CA VAL A 665 -11.54 -55.66 30.32
C VAL A 665 -10.48 -54.59 30.53
N THR A 666 -10.13 -53.88 29.46
CA THR A 666 -9.25 -52.71 29.49
C THR A 666 -10.04 -51.50 29.01
N ARG A 667 -10.04 -50.43 29.80
CA ARG A 667 -10.77 -49.19 29.53
C ARG A 667 -9.99 -47.99 30.04
N TRP A 668 -10.06 -46.89 29.29
CA TRP A 668 -9.71 -45.59 29.82
C TRP A 668 -10.91 -44.96 30.52
N LEU A 669 -10.69 -44.44 31.72
CA LEU A 669 -11.71 -43.84 32.55
C LEU A 669 -11.21 -42.49 33.05
N GLU A 670 -11.96 -41.44 32.78
CA GLU A 670 -11.74 -40.13 33.39
C GLU A 670 -12.50 -40.08 34.72
N VAL A 671 -11.76 -39.89 35.81
CA VAL A 671 -12.32 -39.83 37.17
C VAL A 671 -12.20 -38.40 37.69
N PRO A 672 -13.31 -37.73 38.04
CA PRO A 672 -13.28 -36.42 38.67
C PRO A 672 -12.56 -36.48 40.03
N VAL A 673 -11.61 -35.57 40.25
CA VAL A 673 -10.79 -35.49 41.47
C VAL A 673 -11.11 -34.22 42.26
N ALA A 674 -11.08 -34.30 43.59
CA ALA A 674 -10.97 -33.13 44.46
C ALA A 674 -9.51 -32.96 44.91
N ALA A 675 -9.13 -31.72 45.28
CA ALA A 675 -7.81 -31.44 45.84
C ALA A 675 -7.45 -32.41 46.98
N HIS A 676 -6.18 -32.82 47.04
CA HIS A 676 -5.64 -33.75 48.03
C HIS A 676 -6.35 -35.12 48.18
N THR A 677 -7.13 -35.55 47.19
CA THR A 677 -7.94 -36.78 47.36
C THR A 677 -7.22 -38.02 46.81
N ARG A 678 -7.17 -39.07 47.64
CA ARG A 678 -6.68 -40.41 47.25
C ARG A 678 -7.71 -41.13 46.37
N LEU A 679 -7.25 -41.83 45.33
CA LEU A 679 -8.09 -42.72 44.53
C LEU A 679 -8.57 -43.89 45.39
N THR A 680 -9.87 -44.00 45.57
CA THR A 680 -10.51 -45.17 46.19
C THR A 680 -10.95 -46.14 45.11
N VAL A 681 -10.41 -47.36 45.16
CA VAL A 681 -10.66 -48.45 44.20
C VAL A 681 -11.44 -49.55 44.92
N GLN A 682 -12.70 -49.76 44.53
CA GLN A 682 -13.57 -50.76 45.12
C GLN A 682 -13.93 -51.85 44.12
N LEU A 683 -13.82 -53.11 44.56
CA LEU A 683 -14.12 -54.27 43.73
C LEU A 683 -14.97 -55.29 44.47
N ALA A 684 -16.15 -55.61 43.92
CA ALA A 684 -17.15 -56.46 44.59
C ALA A 684 -16.74 -57.94 44.72
N LYS A 685 -15.98 -58.48 43.76
CA LYS A 685 -15.48 -59.86 43.76
C LYS A 685 -13.99 -59.87 43.41
N ARG A 686 -13.26 -60.89 43.86
CA ARG A 686 -11.81 -60.97 43.67
C ARG A 686 -11.45 -61.01 42.18
N ALA A 687 -10.64 -60.05 41.74
CA ALA A 687 -10.03 -60.02 40.41
C ALA A 687 -8.65 -59.33 40.48
N ARG A 688 -7.85 -59.45 39.43
CA ARG A 688 -6.60 -58.70 39.27
C ARG A 688 -6.91 -57.36 38.61
N VAL A 689 -6.49 -56.27 39.24
CA VAL A 689 -6.67 -54.90 38.76
C VAL A 689 -5.30 -54.27 38.55
N LYS A 690 -5.08 -53.71 37.36
CA LYS A 690 -3.95 -52.85 37.02
C LYS A 690 -4.50 -51.47 36.65
N ILE A 691 -3.98 -50.42 37.28
CA ILE A 691 -4.35 -49.02 37.02
C ILE A 691 -3.07 -48.27 36.71
N ASN A 692 -2.98 -47.74 35.49
CA ASN A 692 -1.97 -46.78 35.12
C ASN A 692 -2.63 -45.41 35.05
N GLN A 693 -2.09 -44.43 35.75
CA GLN A 693 -2.38 -43.03 35.51
C GLN A 693 -1.76 -42.65 34.17
N VAL A 694 -2.58 -42.08 33.29
CA VAL A 694 -2.18 -41.65 31.95
C VAL A 694 -1.89 -40.15 31.98
N GLY A 695 -2.74 -39.38 32.65
CA GLY A 695 -2.66 -37.93 32.76
C GLY A 695 -3.74 -37.37 33.67
N TYR A 696 -3.78 -36.05 33.81
CA TYR A 696 -4.80 -35.33 34.56
C TYR A 696 -5.19 -34.03 33.86
N ALA A 697 -6.42 -33.56 34.08
CA ALA A 697 -6.91 -32.30 33.53
C ALA A 697 -7.18 -31.27 34.64
N PHE A 698 -7.22 -29.98 34.27
CA PHE A 698 -7.37 -28.82 35.16
C PHE A 698 -8.68 -28.09 34.96
#